data_AF-A0A2N8MFM8-F1
#
_entry.id   AF-A0A2N8MFM8-F1
#
_cell.length_a   1.000
_cell.length_b   1.000
_cell.length_c   1.000
_cell.angle_alpha   90.00
_cell.angle_beta   90.00
_cell.angle_gamma   90.00
#
_symmetry.space_group_name_H-M   'P 1'
#
loop_
_entity.id
_entity.type
_entity.pdbx_description
1 polymer ?
#
loop_
_entity_poly.entity_id
_entity_poly.type
_entity_poly.pdbx_seq_one_letter_code
_entity_poly.pdbx_strand_id
1 'polypeptide(L)'
;MGFLRQSSNPAYVYKYNGVQIQSSSNTVPITILYGTNRLAPNAIWTGGFYSIPQYNKQGGKGGGNGPVQGYTYYTSFLMGLCEGPMGGYKVTFLNQQYLFGLSGSGLEVSTGGWTPQAPWGYLSAHFPGQALGYNGVAYVGAFNYNLGPSPNLPQFSFVLYGISGIKAGNVVNGLDSDPALIIQDFLTNSQYGVLFPAASIDATTLLGASGDSSYQTYCRASYLALSPVLTNQEAANSILARWLQLTNTAAVWSGGQLKFIPYGDTTVTGSTSIGPVTFNPNVSPVYNLADDDFIHEDGKDPLEVVRSDPYASYNWQRLQINDFYNYYDATPIEAWDQNAIELYGLRMASDITASEITDPTVGQISAQLILQRGLYIRNTYNFKLSFEYCLLEPMDLVTVTDAALGLTNVAIRITAIEEDDAGLLSVTAEEFPGGTASAVQYPTQPNTPNSTNQAVVPSRVNAPLIFEPPAALTEGVAQVMAAVSGAIAPVYLLAEDGSTGQHYTQQGTVAPVEASGTTVLFSVYAQAVTRSALRLNFFNGAANIGCDFNLAAGIAGAPDAGITAATITSAGGGWFLCSIAGAMTATAAPGLYVLLENPYLTISYTGTSGDGIYIWGGQVSFGGEVPAFLKAFTSATGATLATNGTSTPEGASGLSDPNWGGAFVWISTDGNTYGQIGTGLAPSRQGSLTAALPAPPGGNPDIIDTLSVSLVESGGALASGTDSDAQNGVTLCLVDNELLAYATATLTGTNAYNRTYLYRGLYGTATVAHSNGAPFTRVDSAVFQYPLPAAFIGIPLSLKFQSFNIFGQSVEDLSECAVYTYTPTGYGSPVGPVTQALLIGTNLDFGVASAAVSETDQWGIVTDGFTLATVDLGAGIP
;
A
#
# COMPACT_ATOMS: atom_id res chain seq x y z
N MET A 1 -68.66 -10.57 -50.61
CA MET A 1 -67.30 -10.34 -51.15
C MET A 1 -66.55 -9.49 -50.14
N GLY A 2 -65.40 -9.80 -49.57
CA GLY A 2 -64.49 -10.95 -49.56
C GLY A 2 -63.52 -10.68 -48.40
N PHE A 3 -63.35 -11.60 -47.45
CA PHE A 3 -62.22 -12.54 -47.40
C PHE A 3 -60.82 -11.88 -47.39
N LEU A 4 -60.40 -11.33 -46.25
CA LEU A 4 -58.98 -11.28 -45.85
C LEU A 4 -58.87 -11.47 -44.33
N ARG A 5 -59.04 -12.72 -43.87
CA ARG A 5 -58.42 -13.13 -42.60
C ARG A 5 -56.93 -13.26 -42.91
N GLN A 6 -56.11 -12.36 -42.38
CA GLN A 6 -54.68 -12.55 -42.32
C GLN A 6 -54.44 -13.79 -41.45
N SER A 7 -54.21 -14.94 -42.08
CA SER A 7 -53.65 -16.09 -41.38
C SER A 7 -52.27 -15.68 -40.92
N SER A 8 -52.08 -15.49 -39.62
CA SER A 8 -50.73 -15.55 -39.06
C SER A 8 -50.19 -16.91 -39.46
N ASN A 9 -49.16 -16.92 -40.31
CA ASN A 9 -48.41 -18.15 -40.55
C ASN A 9 -47.96 -18.64 -39.16
N PRO A 10 -48.17 -19.91 -38.78
CA PRO A 10 -47.57 -20.43 -37.57
C PRO A 10 -46.07 -20.17 -37.65
N ALA A 11 -45.48 -19.62 -36.59
CA ALA A 11 -44.05 -19.37 -36.55
C ALA A 11 -43.33 -20.68 -36.93
N TYR A 12 -42.58 -20.66 -38.03
CA TYR A 12 -41.80 -21.82 -38.44
C TYR A 12 -40.74 -22.09 -37.37
N VAL A 13 -40.86 -23.22 -36.68
CA VAL A 13 -39.86 -23.69 -35.73
C VAL A 13 -38.77 -24.41 -36.53
N TYR A 14 -37.64 -23.74 -36.72
CA TYR A 14 -36.50 -24.32 -37.43
C TYR A 14 -35.86 -25.44 -36.61
N LYS A 15 -35.67 -26.60 -37.26
CA LYS A 15 -34.89 -27.73 -36.74
C LYS A 15 -33.52 -27.74 -37.42
N TYR A 16 -32.46 -27.59 -36.65
CA TYR A 16 -31.09 -27.72 -37.15
C TYR A 16 -30.67 -29.20 -37.19
N ASN A 17 -29.84 -29.55 -38.18
CA ASN A 17 -29.35 -30.91 -38.41
C ASN A 17 -27.86 -31.09 -38.02
N GLY A 18 -27.20 -30.03 -37.56
CA GLY A 18 -25.80 -30.06 -37.16
C GLY A 18 -25.42 -28.88 -36.28
N VAL A 19 -24.28 -29.00 -35.61
CA VAL A 19 -23.68 -27.92 -34.83
C VAL A 19 -23.23 -26.79 -35.76
N GLN A 20 -23.42 -25.55 -35.33
CA GLN A 20 -22.94 -24.39 -36.06
C GLN A 20 -21.54 -24.02 -35.57
N ILE A 21 -20.56 -24.11 -36.48
CA ILE A 21 -19.16 -23.76 -36.25
C ILE A 21 -18.91 -22.42 -36.95
N GLN A 22 -18.46 -21.41 -36.21
CA GLN A 22 -18.31 -20.03 -36.72
C GLN A 22 -17.12 -19.88 -37.69
N SER A 23 -16.05 -20.63 -37.47
CA SER A 23 -14.85 -20.62 -38.31
C SER A 23 -14.12 -21.97 -38.24
N SER A 24 -13.44 -22.34 -39.31
CA SER A 24 -12.55 -23.51 -39.35
C SER A 24 -11.23 -23.09 -39.98
N SER A 25 -10.10 -23.43 -39.35
CA SER A 25 -8.77 -23.15 -39.85
C SER A 25 -7.86 -24.37 -39.66
N ASN A 26 -6.92 -24.57 -40.57
CA ASN A 26 -5.92 -25.65 -40.52
C ASN A 26 -4.52 -25.11 -40.14
N THR A 27 -4.40 -23.83 -39.80
CA THR A 27 -3.11 -23.17 -39.58
C THR A 27 -2.99 -22.52 -38.20
N VAL A 28 -3.86 -22.92 -37.26
CA VAL A 28 -3.77 -22.46 -35.87
C VAL A 28 -2.71 -23.31 -35.16
N PRO A 29 -1.65 -22.71 -34.59
CA PRO A 29 -0.66 -23.47 -33.85
C PRO A 29 -1.28 -24.07 -32.58
N ILE A 30 -0.68 -25.15 -32.08
CA ILE A 30 -1.04 -25.63 -30.75
C ILE A 30 -0.47 -24.66 -29.73
N THR A 31 -1.33 -24.17 -28.83
CA THR A 31 -0.94 -23.18 -27.83
C THR A 31 0.12 -23.74 -26.87
N ILE A 32 1.21 -23.00 -26.66
CA ILE A 32 2.18 -23.30 -25.61
C ILE A 32 1.85 -22.41 -24.40
N LEU A 33 1.68 -23.02 -23.23
CA LEU A 33 1.42 -22.33 -21.97
C LEU A 33 2.48 -22.71 -20.95
N TYR A 34 3.14 -21.70 -20.40
CA TYR A 34 3.97 -21.82 -19.20
C TYR A 34 3.27 -21.14 -18.02
N GLY A 35 3.60 -21.54 -16.79
CA GLY A 35 2.99 -20.95 -15.59
C GLY A 35 1.49 -21.18 -15.47
N THR A 36 0.75 -20.14 -15.11
CA THR A 36 -0.71 -20.17 -15.00
C THR A 36 -1.32 -18.96 -15.70
N ASN A 37 -2.17 -19.18 -16.70
CA ASN A 37 -2.86 -18.09 -17.41
C ASN A 37 -4.22 -18.54 -17.96
N ARG A 38 -5.01 -17.60 -18.48
CA ARG A 38 -6.32 -17.86 -19.07
C ARG A 38 -6.22 -18.00 -20.59
N LEU A 39 -6.84 -19.03 -21.15
CA LEU A 39 -6.95 -19.21 -22.60
C LEU A 39 -8.29 -19.82 -23.03
N ALA A 40 -8.67 -19.57 -24.28
CA ALA A 40 -9.82 -20.17 -24.92
C ALA A 40 -9.36 -21.34 -25.80
N PRO A 41 -9.98 -22.53 -25.71
CA PRO A 41 -9.57 -23.67 -26.51
C PRO A 41 -10.23 -23.68 -27.89
N ASN A 42 -9.68 -24.47 -28.80
CA ASN A 42 -10.23 -24.67 -30.13
C ASN A 42 -10.86 -26.07 -30.26
N ALA A 43 -12.03 -26.16 -30.88
CA ALA A 43 -12.67 -27.44 -31.16
C ALA A 43 -11.83 -28.25 -32.17
N ILE A 44 -11.41 -29.46 -31.77
CA ILE A 44 -10.63 -30.39 -32.60
C ILE A 44 -11.49 -31.54 -33.12
N TRP A 45 -12.63 -31.81 -32.48
CA TRP A 45 -13.62 -32.77 -32.96
C TRP A 45 -15.03 -32.42 -32.46
N THR A 46 -16.05 -32.68 -33.28
CA THR A 46 -17.46 -32.63 -32.89
C THR A 46 -18.21 -33.80 -33.53
N GLY A 47 -19.22 -34.32 -32.85
CA GLY A 47 -20.01 -35.45 -33.35
C GLY A 47 -21.22 -35.77 -32.49
N GLY A 48 -22.07 -36.69 -32.95
CA GLY A 48 -23.26 -37.11 -32.21
C GLY A 48 -24.30 -36.02 -32.01
N PHE A 49 -24.47 -35.11 -32.99
CA PHE A 49 -25.47 -34.04 -32.91
C PHE A 49 -26.90 -34.60 -33.01
N TYR A 50 -27.77 -34.26 -32.05
CA TYR A 50 -29.19 -34.59 -32.09
C TYR A 50 -30.04 -33.52 -31.40
N SER A 51 -31.36 -33.59 -31.60
CA SER A 51 -32.31 -32.60 -31.07
C SER A 51 -33.51 -33.28 -30.41
N ILE A 52 -33.97 -32.77 -29.26
CA ILE A 52 -35.19 -33.20 -28.58
C ILE A 52 -36.28 -32.13 -28.75
N PRO A 53 -37.48 -32.45 -29.27
CA PRO A 53 -38.56 -31.48 -29.41
C PRO A 53 -39.14 -31.05 -28.06
N GLN A 54 -39.40 -29.75 -27.91
CA GLN A 54 -40.05 -29.15 -26.73
C GLN A 54 -41.51 -28.81 -27.02
N TYR A 55 -42.40 -29.13 -26.09
CA TYR A 55 -43.86 -28.99 -26.21
C TYR A 55 -44.43 -28.12 -25.09
N ASN A 56 -45.48 -27.33 -25.37
CA ASN A 56 -46.24 -26.66 -24.31
C ASN A 56 -47.06 -27.67 -23.49
N LYS A 57 -47.10 -27.51 -22.16
CA LYS A 57 -48.06 -28.24 -21.32
C LYS A 57 -49.47 -27.71 -21.60
N GLN A 58 -50.27 -28.48 -22.31
CA GLN A 58 -51.69 -28.21 -22.49
C GLN A 58 -52.47 -28.89 -21.34
N GLY A 59 -53.07 -28.10 -20.45
CA GLY A 59 -53.92 -28.62 -19.38
C GLY A 59 -55.26 -29.12 -19.94
N GLY A 60 -55.37 -30.43 -20.19
CA GLY A 60 -56.59 -31.08 -20.62
C GLY A 60 -56.54 -32.60 -20.45
N LYS A 61 -57.65 -33.22 -20.03
CA LYS A 61 -57.81 -34.68 -19.84
C LYS A 61 -57.83 -35.40 -21.19
N GLY A 62 -56.68 -35.53 -21.83
CA GLY A 62 -56.48 -36.25 -23.09
C GLY A 62 -55.02 -36.12 -23.48
N GLY A 63 -54.20 -37.10 -23.07
CA GLY A 63 -52.74 -37.04 -23.08
C GLY A 63 -52.08 -37.07 -24.47
N GLY A 64 -52.32 -36.05 -25.29
CA GLY A 64 -51.54 -35.75 -26.49
C GLY A 64 -50.59 -34.58 -26.24
N ASN A 65 -49.35 -34.67 -26.75
CA ASN A 65 -48.40 -33.55 -26.72
C ASN A 65 -48.91 -32.40 -27.62
N GLY A 66 -48.80 -31.15 -27.17
CA GLY A 66 -49.14 -29.96 -27.97
C GLY A 66 -48.23 -29.76 -29.18
N PRO A 67 -48.38 -28.68 -29.97
CA PRO A 67 -47.46 -28.38 -31.08
C PRO A 67 -46.03 -28.13 -30.58
N VAL A 68 -45.02 -28.54 -31.38
CA VAL A 68 -43.59 -28.30 -31.09
C VAL A 68 -43.34 -26.79 -31.08
N GLN A 69 -42.78 -26.28 -29.98
CA GLN A 69 -42.43 -24.87 -29.77
C GLN A 69 -40.95 -24.58 -30.02
N GLY A 70 -40.10 -25.60 -29.93
CA GLY A 70 -38.65 -25.46 -30.06
C GLY A 70 -37.96 -26.80 -29.99
N TYR A 71 -36.64 -26.79 -30.09
CA TYR A 71 -35.79 -27.96 -29.92
C TYR A 71 -34.70 -27.66 -28.90
N THR A 72 -34.38 -28.64 -28.07
CA THR A 72 -33.14 -28.65 -27.29
C THR A 72 -32.09 -29.44 -28.05
N TYR A 73 -30.94 -28.85 -28.30
CA TYR A 73 -29.86 -29.47 -29.08
C TYR A 73 -28.80 -30.07 -28.17
N TYR A 74 -28.21 -31.17 -28.62
CA TYR A 74 -27.14 -31.88 -27.94
C TYR A 74 -26.04 -32.23 -28.94
N THR A 75 -24.79 -32.20 -28.50
CA THR A 75 -23.64 -32.67 -29.29
C THR A 75 -22.53 -33.17 -28.37
N SER A 76 -21.68 -34.06 -28.87
CA SER A 76 -20.40 -34.38 -28.24
C SER A 76 -19.28 -33.58 -28.92
N PHE A 77 -18.25 -33.21 -28.17
CA PHE A 77 -17.10 -32.46 -28.70
C PHE A 77 -15.80 -32.74 -27.94
N LEU A 78 -14.68 -32.42 -28.59
CA LEU A 78 -13.34 -32.28 -28.00
C LEU A 78 -12.79 -30.91 -28.38
N MET A 79 -12.15 -30.24 -27.42
CA MET A 79 -11.41 -28.99 -27.64
C MET A 79 -9.98 -29.12 -27.13
N GLY A 80 -9.01 -28.74 -27.95
CA GLY A 80 -7.59 -28.68 -27.58
C GLY A 80 -7.31 -27.45 -26.72
N LEU A 81 -6.66 -27.66 -25.58
CA LEU A 81 -6.32 -26.64 -24.59
C LEU A 81 -4.95 -26.03 -24.88
N CYS A 82 -3.87 -26.80 -24.71
CA CYS A 82 -2.48 -26.41 -24.91
C CYS A 82 -1.59 -27.65 -25.04
N GLU A 83 -0.29 -27.44 -25.27
CA GLU A 83 0.68 -28.52 -25.14
C GLU A 83 0.70 -29.09 -23.72
N GLY A 84 0.66 -30.41 -23.67
CA GLY A 84 0.72 -31.20 -22.46
C GLY A 84 2.00 -32.03 -22.38
N PRO A 85 2.17 -32.81 -21.29
CA PRO A 85 1.25 -32.90 -20.15
C PRO A 85 1.15 -31.59 -19.38
N MET A 86 -0.07 -31.17 -19.09
CA MET A 86 -0.34 -29.92 -18.39
C MET A 86 -0.44 -30.16 -16.88
N GLY A 87 -0.12 -29.15 -16.06
CA GLY A 87 -0.17 -29.25 -14.60
C GLY A 87 -1.58 -29.32 -14.01
N GLY A 88 -2.62 -29.18 -14.82
CA GLY A 88 -4.03 -29.17 -14.41
C GLY A 88 -4.78 -27.89 -14.78
N TYR A 89 -5.91 -27.64 -14.14
CA TYR A 89 -6.70 -26.43 -14.35
C TYR A 89 -7.15 -25.86 -13.00
N LYS A 90 -7.40 -24.56 -12.97
CA LYS A 90 -7.87 -23.85 -11.78
C LYS A 90 -9.36 -23.49 -11.88
N VAL A 91 -9.77 -22.90 -13.00
CA VAL A 91 -11.11 -22.32 -13.19
C VAL A 91 -11.59 -22.58 -14.61
N THR A 92 -12.90 -22.81 -14.76
CA THR A 92 -13.58 -22.83 -16.06
C THR A 92 -14.61 -21.70 -16.13
N PHE A 93 -14.66 -21.04 -17.28
CA PHE A 93 -15.67 -20.02 -17.59
C PHE A 93 -16.53 -20.47 -18.77
N LEU A 94 -17.84 -20.27 -18.64
CA LEU A 94 -18.84 -20.54 -19.65
C LEU A 94 -19.60 -19.25 -19.96
N ASN A 95 -19.52 -18.74 -21.19
CA ASN A 95 -20.13 -17.47 -21.58
C ASN A 95 -19.81 -16.33 -20.60
N GLN A 96 -18.52 -16.23 -20.21
CA GLN A 96 -17.98 -15.30 -19.22
C GLN A 96 -18.49 -15.49 -17.77
N GLN A 97 -19.33 -16.49 -17.49
CA GLN A 97 -19.73 -16.84 -16.14
C GLN A 97 -18.78 -17.86 -15.53
N TYR A 98 -18.46 -17.64 -14.27
CA TYR A 98 -17.60 -18.51 -13.48
C TYR A 98 -18.33 -19.81 -13.11
N LEU A 99 -17.69 -20.96 -13.34
CA LEU A 99 -18.14 -22.26 -12.85
C LEU A 99 -17.16 -22.80 -11.80
N PHE A 100 -17.63 -23.03 -10.58
CA PHE A 100 -16.83 -23.68 -9.52
C PHE A 100 -16.65 -25.17 -9.86
N GLY A 101 -15.51 -25.49 -10.47
CA GLY A 101 -15.08 -26.87 -10.76
C GLY A 101 -15.80 -27.52 -11.96
N LEU A 102 -15.39 -28.76 -12.29
CA LEU A 102 -15.98 -29.54 -13.39
C LEU A 102 -17.33 -30.16 -13.00
N SER A 103 -17.63 -30.27 -11.70
CA SER A 103 -18.87 -30.84 -11.18
C SER A 103 -20.09 -30.04 -11.65
N GLY A 104 -20.89 -30.62 -12.54
CA GLY A 104 -22.08 -29.97 -13.14
C GLY A 104 -21.81 -29.24 -14.46
N SER A 105 -20.56 -29.13 -14.91
CA SER A 105 -20.21 -28.50 -16.19
C SER A 105 -20.47 -29.40 -17.40
N GLY A 106 -20.53 -30.72 -17.22
CA GLY A 106 -20.62 -31.69 -18.32
C GLY A 106 -19.32 -31.86 -19.13
N LEU A 107 -18.20 -31.36 -18.60
CA LEU A 107 -16.87 -31.40 -19.22
C LEU A 107 -15.95 -32.43 -18.54
N GLU A 108 -15.09 -33.06 -19.33
CA GLU A 108 -14.05 -33.99 -18.92
C GLU A 108 -12.69 -33.44 -19.39
N VAL A 109 -11.81 -33.04 -18.47
CA VAL A 109 -10.47 -32.55 -18.81
C VAL A 109 -9.48 -33.71 -18.82
N SER A 110 -8.76 -33.87 -19.92
CA SER A 110 -7.55 -34.68 -20.01
C SER A 110 -6.35 -33.77 -19.85
N THR A 111 -5.67 -33.89 -18.70
CA THR A 111 -4.38 -33.21 -18.47
C THR A 111 -3.21 -33.90 -19.16
N GLY A 112 -3.46 -35.05 -19.79
CA GLY A 112 -2.47 -35.75 -20.61
C GLY A 112 -2.09 -34.92 -21.84
N GLY A 113 -0.91 -35.19 -22.37
CA GLY A 113 -0.42 -34.69 -23.66
C GLY A 113 0.76 -35.55 -24.11
N TRP A 114 0.76 -36.82 -23.70
CA TRP A 114 1.88 -37.71 -23.92
C TRP A 114 2.01 -38.06 -25.40
N THR A 115 3.21 -38.36 -25.84
CA THR A 115 3.43 -38.86 -27.21
C THR A 115 3.98 -40.28 -27.11
N PRO A 116 3.15 -41.33 -27.35
CA PRO A 116 1.77 -41.31 -27.85
C PRO A 116 0.69 -41.12 -26.75
N GLN A 117 -0.46 -40.55 -27.13
CA GLN A 117 -1.65 -40.35 -26.31
C GLN A 117 -2.75 -41.33 -26.73
N ALA A 118 -3.40 -41.95 -25.74
CA ALA A 118 -4.57 -42.80 -25.99
C ALA A 118 -5.75 -41.96 -26.52
N PRO A 119 -6.57 -42.48 -27.46
CA PRO A 119 -7.80 -41.81 -27.87
C PRO A 119 -8.78 -41.65 -26.70
N TRP A 120 -9.61 -40.61 -26.74
CA TRP A 120 -10.64 -40.39 -25.72
C TRP A 120 -11.58 -41.61 -25.62
N GLY A 121 -11.81 -42.10 -24.40
CA GLY A 121 -12.56 -43.34 -24.15
C GLY A 121 -13.96 -43.34 -24.76
N TYR A 122 -14.66 -42.20 -24.74
CA TYR A 122 -15.98 -42.06 -25.37
C TYR A 122 -15.93 -42.25 -26.89
N LEU A 123 -14.94 -41.67 -27.58
CA LEU A 123 -14.77 -41.90 -29.03
C LEU A 123 -14.46 -43.35 -29.33
N SER A 124 -13.58 -43.97 -28.53
CA SER A 124 -13.24 -45.38 -28.70
C SER A 124 -14.46 -46.29 -28.57
N ALA A 125 -15.41 -45.94 -27.69
CA ALA A 125 -16.63 -46.71 -27.45
C ALA A 125 -17.74 -46.45 -28.49
N HIS A 126 -17.94 -45.22 -28.94
CA HIS A 126 -19.11 -44.82 -29.72
C HIS A 126 -18.81 -44.37 -31.16
N PHE A 127 -17.58 -43.95 -31.44
CA PHE A 127 -17.13 -43.46 -32.74
C PHE A 127 -15.73 -44.03 -33.10
N PRO A 128 -15.53 -45.37 -33.09
CA PRO A 128 -14.19 -45.97 -33.17
C PRO A 128 -13.42 -45.61 -34.45
N GLY A 129 -14.12 -45.37 -35.57
CA GLY A 129 -13.50 -44.92 -36.83
C GLY A 129 -12.99 -43.47 -36.82
N GLN A 130 -13.31 -42.70 -35.76
CA GLN A 130 -12.90 -41.30 -35.57
C GLN A 130 -12.08 -41.11 -34.29
N ALA A 131 -11.77 -42.19 -33.56
CA ALA A 131 -11.04 -42.15 -32.30
C ALA A 131 -9.55 -41.94 -32.54
N LEU A 132 -9.14 -40.68 -32.67
CA LEU A 132 -7.74 -40.27 -32.83
C LEU A 132 -7.07 -40.06 -31.47
N GLY A 133 -5.80 -40.46 -31.37
CA GLY A 133 -4.91 -40.05 -30.28
C GLY A 133 -4.32 -38.69 -30.60
N TYR A 134 -4.75 -37.65 -29.90
CA TYR A 134 -4.20 -36.30 -30.04
C TYR A 134 -2.87 -36.18 -29.28
N ASN A 135 -1.79 -36.73 -29.84
CA ASN A 135 -0.46 -36.70 -29.23
C ASN A 135 -0.01 -35.25 -28.96
N GLY A 136 0.67 -35.01 -27.84
CA GLY A 136 1.15 -33.67 -27.46
C GLY A 136 0.09 -32.75 -26.84
N VAL A 137 -1.19 -32.93 -27.18
CA VAL A 137 -2.24 -31.96 -26.88
C VAL A 137 -3.04 -32.36 -25.65
N ALA A 138 -3.09 -31.47 -24.64
CA ALA A 138 -4.08 -31.54 -23.59
C ALA A 138 -5.45 -31.07 -24.10
N TYR A 139 -6.52 -31.74 -23.70
CA TYR A 139 -7.85 -31.47 -24.26
C TYR A 139 -8.96 -31.56 -23.21
N VAL A 140 -10.09 -30.93 -23.51
CA VAL A 140 -11.35 -31.07 -22.77
C VAL A 140 -12.40 -31.67 -23.69
N GLY A 141 -13.15 -32.64 -23.17
CA GLY A 141 -14.23 -33.33 -23.89
C GLY A 141 -15.57 -33.19 -23.22
N ALA A 142 -16.64 -33.38 -23.97
CA ALA A 142 -17.98 -33.51 -23.43
C ALA A 142 -18.79 -34.49 -24.29
N PHE A 143 -19.50 -35.40 -23.64
CA PHE A 143 -20.42 -36.32 -24.31
C PHE A 143 -21.85 -35.84 -24.13
N ASN A 144 -22.65 -35.84 -25.22
CA ASN A 144 -24.05 -35.40 -25.21
C ASN A 144 -24.26 -34.08 -24.46
N TYR A 145 -23.40 -33.10 -24.71
CA TYR A 145 -23.45 -31.80 -24.08
C TYR A 145 -24.73 -31.06 -24.50
N ASN A 146 -25.45 -30.50 -23.53
CA ASN A 146 -26.69 -29.77 -23.77
C ASN A 146 -26.40 -28.34 -24.24
N LEU A 147 -26.74 -28.03 -25.50
CA LEU A 147 -26.58 -26.71 -26.11
C LEU A 147 -27.78 -25.78 -25.84
N GLY A 148 -28.83 -26.29 -25.22
CA GLY A 148 -30.07 -25.53 -25.01
C GLY A 148 -30.83 -25.30 -26.34
N PRO A 149 -31.46 -24.13 -26.52
CA PRO A 149 -32.31 -23.85 -27.68
C PRO A 149 -31.53 -23.50 -28.97
N SER A 150 -30.21 -23.36 -28.90
CA SER A 150 -29.34 -22.95 -30.01
C SER A 150 -28.42 -24.11 -30.45
N PRO A 151 -28.11 -24.27 -31.75
CA PRO A 151 -27.16 -25.27 -32.23
C PRO A 151 -25.68 -24.82 -32.10
N ASN A 152 -25.41 -23.72 -31.39
CA ASN A 152 -24.05 -23.18 -31.20
C ASN A 152 -23.36 -23.80 -29.99
N LEU A 153 -22.05 -24.03 -30.09
CA LEU A 153 -21.24 -24.29 -28.91
C LEU A 153 -21.17 -23.04 -28.02
N PRO A 154 -21.25 -23.18 -26.69
CA PRO A 154 -20.97 -22.09 -25.77
C PRO A 154 -19.52 -21.60 -25.90
N GLN A 155 -19.27 -20.38 -25.43
CA GLN A 155 -17.91 -19.86 -25.31
C GLN A 155 -17.25 -20.40 -24.04
N PHE A 156 -16.17 -21.14 -24.19
CA PHE A 156 -15.37 -21.65 -23.07
C PHE A 156 -14.06 -20.89 -22.95
N SER A 157 -13.62 -20.64 -21.72
CA SER A 157 -12.23 -20.26 -21.43
C SER A 157 -11.81 -20.89 -20.11
N PHE A 158 -10.53 -21.16 -19.96
CA PHE A 158 -10.00 -21.89 -18.81
C PHE A 158 -8.78 -21.17 -18.26
N VAL A 159 -8.66 -21.17 -16.94
CA VAL A 159 -7.40 -20.86 -16.27
C VAL A 159 -6.68 -22.16 -16.09
N LEU A 160 -5.58 -22.31 -16.80
CA LEU A 160 -4.85 -23.56 -16.93
C LEU A 160 -3.50 -23.44 -16.24
N TYR A 161 -3.04 -24.58 -15.75
CA TYR A 161 -1.69 -24.80 -15.31
C TYR A 161 -0.91 -25.36 -16.50
N GLY A 162 0.09 -24.63 -16.97
CA GLY A 162 0.91 -24.94 -18.15
C GLY A 162 1.71 -26.23 -18.03
N ILE A 163 2.75 -26.36 -18.86
CA ILE A 163 3.59 -27.57 -18.96
C ILE A 163 4.03 -28.07 -17.57
N SER A 164 3.62 -29.29 -17.22
CA SER A 164 3.71 -29.81 -15.84
C SER A 164 5.15 -29.90 -15.33
N GLY A 165 6.12 -30.20 -16.20
CA GLY A 165 7.53 -30.31 -15.82
C GLY A 165 8.17 -28.97 -15.45
N ILE A 166 7.71 -27.88 -16.06
CA ILE A 166 8.19 -26.52 -15.79
C ILE A 166 7.43 -25.90 -14.62
N LYS A 167 6.12 -26.17 -14.54
CA LYS A 167 5.28 -25.69 -13.44
C LYS A 167 5.57 -26.33 -12.08
N ALA A 168 6.16 -27.52 -12.04
CA ALA A 168 6.67 -28.07 -10.79
C ALA A 168 7.77 -27.17 -10.17
N GLY A 169 8.43 -26.33 -10.98
CA GLY A 169 9.40 -25.34 -10.55
C GLY A 169 8.81 -23.99 -10.11
N ASN A 170 7.55 -23.92 -9.65
CA ASN A 170 6.89 -22.71 -9.12
C ASN A 170 7.57 -22.17 -7.83
N VAL A 171 8.81 -21.74 -7.97
CA VAL A 171 9.71 -21.35 -6.89
C VAL A 171 9.40 -19.93 -6.42
N VAL A 172 9.06 -19.02 -7.32
CA VAL A 172 9.02 -17.58 -7.04
C VAL A 172 7.74 -17.16 -6.28
N ASN A 173 6.58 -17.25 -6.94
CA ASN A 173 5.28 -16.81 -6.36
C ASN A 173 4.26 -17.96 -6.22
N GLY A 174 4.66 -19.20 -6.48
CA GLY A 174 3.84 -20.39 -6.34
C GLY A 174 2.84 -20.66 -7.48
N LEU A 175 2.64 -19.72 -8.41
CA LEU A 175 1.68 -19.82 -9.51
C LEU A 175 2.36 -19.78 -10.88
N ASP A 176 3.31 -18.87 -11.03
CA ASP A 176 4.01 -18.57 -12.28
C ASP A 176 5.33 -19.34 -12.35
N SER A 177 5.81 -19.55 -13.57
CA SER A 177 6.98 -20.38 -13.82
C SER A 177 8.28 -19.60 -13.75
N ASP A 178 9.33 -20.31 -13.36
CA ASP A 178 10.70 -19.83 -13.37
C ASP A 178 11.13 -19.45 -14.81
N PRO A 179 11.49 -18.18 -15.07
CA PRO A 179 11.85 -17.73 -16.42
C PRO A 179 13.00 -18.50 -17.05
N ALA A 180 13.98 -18.96 -16.28
CA ALA A 180 15.13 -19.70 -16.80
C ALA A 180 14.72 -21.10 -17.29
N LEU A 181 13.81 -21.76 -16.57
CA LEU A 181 13.26 -23.05 -16.99
C LEU A 181 12.37 -22.92 -18.23
N ILE A 182 11.62 -21.82 -18.34
CA ILE A 182 10.85 -21.49 -19.55
C ILE A 182 11.80 -21.36 -20.74
N ILE A 183 12.86 -20.55 -20.64
CA ILE A 183 13.83 -20.33 -21.72
C ILE A 183 14.51 -21.64 -22.12
N GLN A 184 14.95 -22.44 -21.15
CA GLN A 184 15.59 -23.73 -21.42
C GLN A 184 14.69 -24.65 -22.26
N ASP A 185 13.44 -24.82 -21.85
CA ASP A 185 12.49 -25.67 -22.55
C ASP A 185 12.10 -25.07 -23.92
N PHE A 186 11.76 -23.78 -23.97
CA PHE A 186 11.42 -23.09 -25.21
C PHE A 186 12.51 -23.23 -26.28
N LEU A 187 13.77 -23.12 -25.90
CA LEU A 187 14.89 -23.24 -26.84
C LEU A 187 15.18 -24.69 -27.23
N THR A 188 15.15 -25.64 -26.29
CA THR A 188 15.73 -26.98 -26.50
C THR A 188 14.72 -28.11 -26.68
N ASN A 189 13.43 -27.89 -26.39
CA ASN A 189 12.42 -28.93 -26.43
C ASN A 189 12.28 -29.51 -27.85
N SER A 190 12.39 -30.84 -27.97
CA SER A 190 12.38 -31.54 -29.26
C SER A 190 11.02 -31.60 -29.96
N GLN A 191 9.92 -31.36 -29.24
CA GLN A 191 8.56 -31.48 -29.77
C GLN A 191 8.02 -30.14 -30.28
N TYR A 192 8.14 -29.08 -29.47
CA TYR A 192 7.55 -27.77 -29.76
C TYR A 192 8.52 -26.59 -29.58
N GLY A 193 9.74 -26.84 -29.12
CA GLY A 193 10.76 -25.82 -28.93
C GLY A 193 11.44 -25.42 -30.26
N VAL A 194 12.38 -24.47 -30.16
CA VAL A 194 13.12 -23.92 -31.32
C VAL A 194 14.15 -24.90 -31.89
N LEU A 195 14.43 -26.00 -31.18
CA LEU A 195 15.50 -26.96 -31.51
C LEU A 195 16.90 -26.31 -31.49
N PHE A 196 17.08 -25.29 -30.66
CA PHE A 196 18.36 -24.64 -30.46
C PHE A 196 19.34 -25.65 -29.84
N PRO A 197 20.59 -25.77 -30.35
CA PRO A 197 21.54 -26.72 -29.82
C PRO A 197 21.85 -26.42 -28.35
N ALA A 198 21.55 -27.36 -27.45
CA ALA A 198 21.78 -27.16 -26.02
C ALA A 198 23.25 -26.86 -25.66
N ALA A 199 24.20 -27.36 -26.46
CA ALA A 199 25.63 -27.07 -26.31
C ALA A 199 26.01 -25.61 -26.63
N SER A 200 25.18 -24.93 -27.42
CA SER A 200 25.33 -23.50 -27.76
C SER A 200 24.69 -22.58 -26.72
N ILE A 201 24.21 -23.11 -25.59
CA ILE A 201 23.73 -22.32 -24.45
C ILE A 201 24.76 -22.46 -23.33
N ASP A 202 25.18 -21.34 -22.74
CA ASP A 202 25.95 -21.39 -21.51
C ASP A 202 25.01 -21.65 -20.33
N ALA A 203 24.91 -22.94 -19.97
CA ALA A 203 24.05 -23.40 -18.88
C ALA A 203 24.38 -22.75 -17.52
N THR A 204 25.60 -22.27 -17.30
CA THR A 204 26.01 -21.67 -16.02
C THR A 204 25.48 -20.26 -15.83
N THR A 205 25.22 -19.55 -16.93
CA THR A 205 24.58 -18.22 -16.90
C THR A 205 23.06 -18.32 -16.88
N LEU A 206 22.49 -19.38 -17.47
CA LEU A 206 21.04 -19.60 -17.51
C LEU A 206 20.51 -20.18 -16.19
N LEU A 207 21.11 -21.26 -15.69
CA LEU A 207 20.66 -22.02 -14.52
C LEU A 207 21.68 -21.93 -13.39
N GLY A 208 21.20 -21.92 -12.15
CA GLY A 208 22.09 -21.76 -11.00
C GLY A 208 21.45 -22.02 -9.65
N ALA A 209 22.17 -21.64 -8.60
CA ALA A 209 21.82 -21.82 -7.21
C ALA A 209 22.11 -20.56 -6.38
N SER A 210 21.48 -20.49 -5.20
CA SER A 210 21.67 -19.38 -4.25
C SER A 210 23.16 -19.10 -4.02
N GLY A 211 23.55 -17.84 -4.20
CA GLY A 211 24.91 -17.32 -4.05
C GLY A 211 25.63 -16.99 -5.36
N ASP A 212 25.03 -17.28 -6.52
CA ASP A 212 25.61 -17.01 -7.84
C ASP A 212 24.98 -15.81 -8.59
N SER A 213 25.47 -15.56 -9.81
CA SER A 213 25.05 -14.48 -10.71
C SER A 213 24.18 -14.96 -11.89
N SER A 214 23.65 -16.19 -11.85
CA SER A 214 22.86 -16.75 -12.95
C SER A 214 21.50 -16.06 -13.11
N TYR A 215 20.94 -16.13 -14.30
CA TYR A 215 19.60 -15.63 -14.62
C TYR A 215 18.51 -16.26 -13.74
N GLN A 216 18.58 -17.57 -13.50
CA GLN A 216 17.66 -18.27 -12.61
C GLN A 216 17.70 -17.73 -11.18
N THR A 217 18.90 -17.57 -10.63
CA THR A 217 19.08 -17.06 -9.26
C THR A 217 18.61 -15.62 -9.16
N TYR A 218 18.90 -14.77 -10.17
CA TYR A 218 18.40 -13.40 -10.25
C TYR A 218 16.87 -13.35 -10.23
N CYS A 219 16.21 -14.05 -11.15
CA CYS A 219 14.75 -14.01 -11.23
C CYS A 219 14.09 -14.47 -9.93
N ARG A 220 14.63 -15.54 -9.30
CA ARG A 220 14.13 -16.04 -8.01
C ARG A 220 14.34 -15.05 -6.87
N ALA A 221 15.53 -14.47 -6.75
CA ALA A 221 15.86 -13.53 -5.69
C ALA A 221 15.09 -12.21 -5.84
N SER A 222 14.86 -11.75 -7.08
CA SER A 222 14.17 -10.49 -7.40
C SER A 222 12.65 -10.63 -7.55
N TYR A 223 12.06 -11.79 -7.21
CA TYR A 223 10.61 -12.03 -7.34
C TYR A 223 10.08 -11.84 -8.77
N LEU A 224 10.83 -12.28 -9.79
CA LEU A 224 10.43 -12.23 -11.20
C LEU A 224 10.00 -13.63 -11.68
N ALA A 225 8.77 -13.74 -12.18
CA ALA A 225 8.21 -14.98 -12.72
C ALA A 225 7.28 -14.70 -13.91
N LEU A 226 7.10 -15.69 -14.79
CA LEU A 226 6.34 -15.51 -16.04
C LEU A 226 5.34 -16.66 -16.28
N SER A 227 4.24 -16.31 -16.94
CA SER A 227 3.14 -17.19 -17.37
C SER A 227 2.74 -16.93 -18.85
N PRO A 228 3.67 -17.03 -19.81
CA PRO A 228 3.42 -16.75 -21.23
C PRO A 228 2.42 -17.72 -21.87
N VAL A 229 1.59 -17.19 -22.77
CA VAL A 229 0.68 -17.95 -23.65
C VAL A 229 1.02 -17.67 -25.11
N LEU A 230 1.65 -18.63 -25.78
CA LEU A 230 2.05 -18.51 -27.17
C LEU A 230 0.96 -19.13 -28.06
N THR A 231 0.11 -18.27 -28.63
CA THR A 231 -1.06 -18.67 -29.46
C THR A 231 -0.90 -18.33 -30.93
N ASN A 232 0.09 -17.52 -31.29
CA ASN A 232 0.33 -17.02 -32.63
C ASN A 232 1.75 -17.38 -33.10
N GLN A 233 1.93 -17.40 -34.42
CA GLN A 233 3.26 -17.56 -35.01
C GLN A 233 4.04 -16.24 -34.87
N GLU A 234 5.13 -16.29 -34.10
CA GLU A 234 6.04 -15.16 -33.85
C GLU A 234 7.49 -15.64 -33.98
N ALA A 235 8.42 -14.74 -34.31
CA ALA A 235 9.83 -15.09 -34.36
C ALA A 235 10.36 -15.36 -32.95
N ALA A 236 11.05 -16.48 -32.75
CA ALA A 236 11.49 -16.93 -31.42
C ALA A 236 12.41 -15.91 -30.71
N ASN A 237 13.24 -15.20 -31.47
CA ASN A 237 14.09 -14.13 -30.94
C ASN A 237 13.26 -12.94 -30.40
N SER A 238 12.12 -12.62 -31.03
CA SER A 238 11.22 -11.56 -30.55
C SER A 238 10.55 -11.94 -29.24
N ILE A 239 10.13 -13.21 -29.11
CA ILE A 239 9.57 -13.75 -27.86
C ILE A 239 10.62 -13.69 -26.75
N LEU A 240 11.82 -14.19 -27.03
CA LEU A 240 12.92 -14.20 -26.06
C LEU A 240 13.31 -12.78 -25.63
N ALA A 241 13.43 -11.84 -26.57
CA ALA A 241 13.74 -10.45 -26.26
C ALA A 241 12.69 -9.81 -25.34
N ARG A 242 11.40 -10.11 -25.55
CA ARG A 242 10.32 -9.63 -24.66
C ARG A 242 10.47 -10.19 -23.24
N TRP A 243 10.72 -11.49 -23.09
CA TRP A 243 10.90 -12.10 -21.76
C TRP A 243 12.12 -11.53 -21.02
N LEU A 244 13.23 -11.32 -21.74
CA LEU A 244 14.46 -10.77 -21.17
C LEU A 244 14.33 -9.29 -20.82
N GLN A 245 13.57 -8.50 -21.58
CA GLN A 245 13.22 -7.13 -21.22
C GLN A 245 12.40 -7.09 -19.92
N LEU A 246 11.35 -7.91 -19.82
CA LEU A 246 10.49 -7.98 -18.62
C LEU A 246 11.24 -8.46 -17.37
N THR A 247 12.34 -9.18 -17.56
CA THR A 247 13.17 -9.75 -16.48
C THR A 247 14.54 -9.09 -16.39
N ASN A 248 14.71 -7.90 -16.96
CA ASN A 248 15.92 -7.08 -16.82
C ASN A 248 17.23 -7.85 -17.07
N THR A 249 17.31 -8.55 -18.20
CA THR A 249 18.43 -9.44 -18.54
C THR A 249 18.85 -9.25 -20.00
N ALA A 250 20.15 -9.40 -20.29
CA ALA A 250 20.69 -9.44 -21.64
C ALA A 250 20.95 -10.88 -22.09
N ALA A 251 20.80 -11.14 -23.39
CA ALA A 251 21.35 -12.32 -24.03
C ALA A 251 22.52 -11.92 -24.92
N VAL A 252 23.69 -12.50 -24.68
CA VAL A 252 24.94 -12.14 -25.37
C VAL A 252 25.62 -13.38 -25.95
N TRP A 253 26.20 -13.22 -27.14
CA TRP A 253 27.03 -14.27 -27.74
C TRP A 253 28.48 -14.09 -27.31
N SER A 254 29.04 -15.13 -26.69
CA SER A 254 30.49 -15.20 -26.46
C SER A 254 30.97 -16.64 -26.40
N GLY A 255 32.21 -16.90 -26.86
CA GLY A 255 32.82 -18.22 -26.83
C GLY A 255 32.05 -19.29 -27.61
N GLY A 256 31.23 -18.90 -28.60
CA GLY A 256 30.35 -19.80 -29.35
C GLY A 256 29.10 -20.25 -28.58
N GLN A 257 28.81 -19.62 -27.44
CA GLN A 257 27.64 -19.89 -26.60
C GLN A 257 26.79 -18.63 -26.41
N LEU A 258 25.49 -18.84 -26.27
CA LEU A 258 24.53 -17.83 -25.85
C LEU A 258 24.50 -17.80 -24.33
N LYS A 259 24.87 -16.65 -23.75
CA LYS A 259 24.87 -16.38 -22.31
C LYS A 259 23.68 -15.50 -21.93
N PHE A 260 23.14 -15.67 -20.73
CA PHE A 260 22.06 -14.86 -20.17
C PHE A 260 22.56 -14.12 -18.93
N ILE A 261 22.75 -12.81 -19.02
CA ILE A 261 23.41 -12.02 -17.99
C ILE A 261 22.43 -10.97 -17.47
N PRO A 262 21.98 -11.08 -16.21
CA PRO A 262 21.12 -10.07 -15.58
C PRO A 262 21.80 -8.71 -15.50
N TYR A 263 21.02 -7.64 -15.63
CA TYR A 263 21.54 -6.27 -15.43
C TYR A 263 21.68 -5.90 -13.95
N GLY A 264 21.10 -6.69 -13.03
CA GLY A 264 21.13 -6.46 -11.59
C GLY A 264 22.55 -6.19 -11.07
N ASP A 265 22.68 -5.15 -10.24
CA ASP A 265 23.96 -4.59 -9.82
C ASP A 265 24.17 -4.57 -8.30
N THR A 266 23.17 -5.05 -7.55
CA THR A 266 23.26 -5.23 -6.09
C THR A 266 22.93 -6.67 -5.69
N THR A 267 23.51 -7.11 -4.57
CA THR A 267 23.12 -8.39 -3.97
C THR A 267 21.66 -8.31 -3.53
N VAL A 268 20.85 -9.26 -3.97
CA VAL A 268 19.43 -9.35 -3.61
C VAL A 268 19.18 -10.71 -2.97
N THR A 269 18.45 -10.74 -1.86
CA THR A 269 17.98 -11.99 -1.24
C THR A 269 16.46 -12.01 -1.18
N GLY A 270 15.86 -12.93 -1.92
CA GLY A 270 14.40 -13.10 -2.00
C GLY A 270 13.95 -14.36 -1.27
N SER A 271 12.75 -14.31 -0.68
CA SER A 271 12.10 -15.50 -0.12
C SER A 271 11.32 -16.21 -1.21
N THR A 272 11.59 -17.50 -1.40
CA THR A 272 10.94 -18.35 -2.40
C THR A 272 10.26 -19.53 -1.72
N SER A 273 9.42 -20.28 -2.44
CA SER A 273 8.75 -21.48 -1.90
C SER A 273 9.71 -22.61 -1.53
N ILE A 274 10.97 -22.55 -1.97
CA ILE A 274 12.03 -23.52 -1.62
C ILE A 274 13.03 -22.96 -0.58
N GLY A 275 12.78 -21.78 -0.02
CA GLY A 275 13.66 -21.10 0.94
C GLY A 275 14.26 -19.78 0.41
N PRO A 276 15.17 -19.14 1.16
CA PRO A 276 15.82 -17.91 0.73
C PRO A 276 16.81 -18.19 -0.41
N VAL A 277 16.75 -17.37 -1.46
CA VAL A 277 17.67 -17.39 -2.61
C VAL A 277 18.37 -16.04 -2.70
N THR A 278 19.71 -16.07 -2.77
CA THR A 278 20.56 -14.88 -2.86
C THR A 278 21.19 -14.79 -4.24
N PHE A 279 20.98 -13.69 -4.94
CA PHE A 279 21.68 -13.32 -6.17
C PHE A 279 22.87 -12.43 -5.83
N ASN A 280 24.05 -12.77 -6.35
CA ASN A 280 25.28 -12.00 -6.20
C ASN A 280 25.76 -11.56 -7.59
N PRO A 281 25.58 -10.29 -7.97
CA PRO A 281 25.98 -9.83 -9.29
C PRO A 281 27.49 -9.75 -9.44
N ASN A 282 27.99 -9.96 -10.65
CA ASN A 282 29.36 -9.63 -11.01
C ASN A 282 29.44 -8.15 -11.42
N VAL A 283 29.87 -7.30 -10.49
CA VAL A 283 30.06 -5.85 -10.72
C VAL A 283 31.53 -5.43 -10.66
N SER A 284 32.46 -6.38 -10.81
CA SER A 284 33.89 -6.08 -10.80
C SER A 284 34.37 -5.71 -12.21
N PRO A 285 34.94 -4.51 -12.43
CA PRO A 285 35.54 -4.16 -13.70
C PRO A 285 36.68 -5.10 -14.07
N VAL A 286 36.70 -5.55 -15.32
CA VAL A 286 37.70 -6.50 -15.87
C VAL A 286 38.99 -5.78 -16.25
N TYR A 287 38.89 -4.55 -16.79
CA TYR A 287 40.02 -3.72 -17.16
C TYR A 287 39.82 -2.26 -16.72
N ASN A 288 40.94 -1.57 -16.55
CA ASN A 288 41.00 -0.11 -16.48
C ASN A 288 41.64 0.41 -17.76
N LEU A 289 40.88 1.16 -18.54
CA LEU A 289 41.26 1.70 -19.83
C LEU A 289 41.59 3.19 -19.67
N ALA A 290 42.78 3.58 -20.09
CA ALA A 290 43.26 4.96 -20.12
C ALA A 290 43.55 5.40 -21.57
N ASP A 291 43.92 6.67 -21.75
CA ASP A 291 44.21 7.26 -23.07
C ASP A 291 45.15 6.43 -23.96
N ASP A 292 46.10 5.70 -23.36
CA ASP A 292 47.08 4.88 -24.08
C ASP A 292 46.50 3.57 -24.66
N ASP A 293 45.32 3.15 -24.18
CA ASP A 293 44.68 1.88 -24.55
C ASP A 293 43.73 2.02 -25.76
N PHE A 294 43.29 3.24 -26.07
CA PHE A 294 42.35 3.52 -27.16
C PHE A 294 43.06 3.68 -28.50
N ILE A 295 42.45 3.15 -29.57
CA ILE A 295 42.96 3.29 -30.93
C ILE A 295 42.59 4.66 -31.49
N HIS A 296 43.61 5.42 -31.89
CA HIS A 296 43.43 6.70 -32.56
C HIS A 296 43.03 6.53 -34.03
N GLU A 297 42.00 7.27 -34.46
CA GLU A 297 41.65 7.47 -35.86
C GLU A 297 41.78 8.94 -36.24
N ASP A 298 42.35 9.23 -37.42
CA ASP A 298 42.51 10.59 -37.90
C ASP A 298 41.15 11.33 -37.96
N GLY A 299 41.04 12.43 -37.20
CA GLY A 299 39.86 13.29 -37.19
C GLY A 299 38.72 12.82 -36.28
N LYS A 300 38.94 11.81 -35.42
CA LYS A 300 38.03 11.42 -34.36
C LYS A 300 38.72 11.42 -33.00
N ASP A 301 37.92 11.63 -31.95
CA ASP A 301 38.39 11.43 -30.59
C ASP A 301 38.48 9.91 -30.29
N PRO A 302 39.56 9.42 -29.64
CA PRO A 302 39.71 7.99 -29.33
C PRO A 302 38.60 7.42 -28.44
N LEU A 303 37.97 8.28 -27.64
CA LEU A 303 36.80 7.99 -26.82
C LEU A 303 35.71 9.03 -27.10
N GLU A 304 34.56 8.57 -27.60
CA GLU A 304 33.40 9.41 -27.89
C GLU A 304 32.31 9.17 -26.84
N VAL A 305 31.77 10.25 -26.24
CA VAL A 305 30.68 10.17 -25.27
C VAL A 305 29.45 10.89 -25.80
N VAL A 306 28.36 10.14 -25.96
CA VAL A 306 27.05 10.68 -26.32
C VAL A 306 26.18 10.73 -25.06
N ARG A 307 25.68 11.92 -24.72
CA ARG A 307 24.78 12.11 -23.57
C ARG A 307 23.36 12.38 -24.04
N SER A 308 22.38 11.67 -23.50
CA SER A 308 20.97 11.96 -23.73
C SER A 308 20.50 13.18 -22.92
N ASP A 309 19.61 13.98 -23.50
CA ASP A 309 18.99 15.12 -22.81
C ASP A 309 18.06 14.64 -21.68
N PRO A 310 18.27 15.04 -20.41
CA PRO A 310 17.36 14.69 -19.31
C PRO A 310 15.90 15.08 -19.54
N TYR A 311 15.63 16.16 -20.30
CA TYR A 311 14.26 16.59 -20.58
C TYR A 311 13.53 15.71 -21.61
N ALA A 312 14.26 14.85 -22.30
CA ALA A 312 13.75 13.88 -23.27
C ALA A 312 13.55 12.47 -22.66
N SER A 313 14.10 12.21 -21.47
CA SER A 313 13.95 10.92 -20.77
C SER A 313 12.53 10.71 -20.24
N TYR A 314 12.04 9.48 -20.32
CA TYR A 314 10.74 9.10 -19.75
C TYR A 314 10.86 8.85 -18.25
N ASN A 315 9.94 9.39 -17.47
CA ASN A 315 9.87 9.26 -16.01
C ASN A 315 8.57 8.59 -15.52
N TRP A 316 7.79 8.04 -16.45
CA TRP A 316 6.63 7.19 -16.18
C TRP A 316 6.57 6.05 -17.20
N GLN A 317 6.60 4.80 -16.74
CA GLN A 317 6.45 3.59 -17.53
C GLN A 317 5.19 2.82 -17.12
N ARG A 318 4.46 2.31 -18.10
CA ARG A 318 3.30 1.45 -17.90
C ARG A 318 3.44 0.08 -18.56
N LEU A 319 3.05 -0.98 -17.85
CA LEU A 319 2.91 -2.33 -18.37
C LEU A 319 1.43 -2.74 -18.37
N GLN A 320 0.97 -3.39 -19.43
CA GLN A 320 -0.35 -4.02 -19.48
C GLN A 320 -0.19 -5.52 -19.20
N ILE A 321 -0.60 -5.98 -18.01
CA ILE A 321 -0.46 -7.37 -17.56
C ILE A 321 -1.79 -8.15 -17.65
N ASN A 322 -1.75 -9.48 -17.55
CA ASN A 322 -2.95 -10.32 -17.42
C ASN A 322 -3.22 -10.64 -15.93
N ASP A 323 -3.84 -9.73 -15.20
CA ASP A 323 -3.89 -9.76 -13.73
C ASP A 323 -4.68 -10.96 -13.17
N PHE A 324 -3.98 -11.84 -12.46
CA PHE A 324 -4.51 -13.00 -11.76
C PHE A 324 -5.69 -12.67 -10.83
N TYR A 325 -5.62 -11.56 -10.09
CA TYR A 325 -6.64 -11.15 -9.12
C TYR A 325 -7.88 -10.62 -9.83
N ASN A 326 -7.73 -10.14 -11.06
CA ASN A 326 -8.80 -9.70 -11.93
C ASN A 326 -9.11 -10.74 -13.04
N TYR A 327 -9.06 -12.03 -12.71
CA TYR A 327 -9.41 -13.12 -13.62
C TYR A 327 -8.67 -13.13 -14.97
N TYR A 328 -7.42 -12.68 -14.95
CA TYR A 328 -6.50 -12.55 -16.09
C TYR A 328 -6.98 -11.53 -17.13
N ASP A 329 -7.85 -10.61 -16.75
CA ASP A 329 -8.19 -9.46 -17.60
C ASP A 329 -7.00 -8.50 -17.67
N ALA A 330 -6.90 -7.78 -18.78
CA ALA A 330 -5.78 -6.90 -19.05
C ALA A 330 -5.83 -5.68 -18.10
N THR A 331 -4.82 -5.53 -17.24
CA THR A 331 -4.74 -4.49 -16.21
C THR A 331 -3.45 -3.68 -16.37
N PRO A 332 -3.51 -2.34 -16.34
CA PRO A 332 -2.31 -1.51 -16.35
C PRO A 332 -1.62 -1.52 -14.98
N ILE A 333 -0.29 -1.59 -15.00
CA ILE A 333 0.61 -1.42 -13.86
C ILE A 333 1.60 -0.30 -14.19
N GLU A 334 1.78 0.62 -13.26
CA GLU A 334 2.46 1.89 -13.52
C GLU A 334 3.60 2.10 -12.53
N ALA A 335 4.74 2.56 -13.05
CA ALA A 335 5.88 3.00 -12.28
C ALA A 335 6.23 4.43 -12.71
N TRP A 336 6.46 5.32 -11.74
CA TRP A 336 6.86 6.70 -11.99
C TRP A 336 7.92 7.14 -10.99
N ASP A 337 8.79 8.05 -11.42
CA ASP A 337 9.80 8.67 -10.56
C ASP A 337 9.38 10.10 -10.22
N GLN A 338 8.89 10.28 -8.99
CA GLN A 338 8.32 11.55 -8.55
C GLN A 338 9.33 12.69 -8.58
N ASN A 339 10.59 12.42 -8.20
CA ASN A 339 11.65 13.42 -8.20
C ASN A 339 11.98 13.88 -9.63
N ALA A 340 12.07 12.94 -10.58
CA ALA A 340 12.28 13.26 -11.98
C ALA A 340 11.09 14.02 -12.60
N ILE A 341 9.86 13.76 -12.15
CA ILE A 341 8.67 14.51 -12.59
C ILE A 341 8.70 15.95 -12.07
N GLU A 342 9.07 16.16 -10.82
CA GLU A 342 9.19 17.50 -10.23
C GLU A 342 10.28 18.33 -10.90
N LEU A 343 11.39 17.70 -11.28
CA LEU A 343 12.55 18.38 -11.87
C LEU A 343 12.41 18.62 -13.39
N TYR A 344 11.86 17.65 -14.14
CA TYR A 344 11.85 17.67 -15.61
C TYR A 344 10.45 17.71 -16.23
N GLY A 345 9.39 17.65 -15.41
CA GLY A 345 8.00 17.55 -15.85
C GLY A 345 7.61 16.12 -16.27
N LEU A 346 6.31 15.88 -16.40
CA LEU A 346 5.77 14.55 -16.73
C LEU A 346 6.15 14.10 -18.15
N ARG A 347 6.76 12.92 -18.28
CA ARG A 347 7.20 12.29 -19.53
C ARG A 347 6.82 10.80 -19.54
N MET A 348 5.70 10.49 -20.16
CA MET A 348 5.17 9.13 -20.22
C MET A 348 5.76 8.36 -21.41
N ALA A 349 6.29 7.17 -21.13
CA ALA A 349 6.72 6.21 -22.15
C ALA A 349 5.52 5.55 -22.84
N SER A 350 5.76 4.85 -23.94
CA SER A 350 4.75 3.99 -24.55
C SER A 350 4.42 2.80 -23.64
N ASP A 351 3.15 2.41 -23.62
CA ASP A 351 2.71 1.20 -22.93
C ASP A 351 3.41 -0.04 -23.50
N ILE A 352 3.89 -0.90 -22.61
CA ILE A 352 4.44 -2.21 -22.97
C ILE A 352 3.37 -3.27 -22.66
N THR A 353 3.03 -4.09 -23.64
CA THR A 353 2.15 -5.24 -23.41
C THR A 353 2.96 -6.39 -22.80
N ALA A 354 2.60 -6.80 -21.60
CA ALA A 354 3.28 -7.82 -20.80
C ALA A 354 2.28 -8.91 -20.37
N SER A 355 1.58 -9.51 -21.34
CA SER A 355 0.59 -10.58 -21.10
C SER A 355 1.18 -11.84 -20.46
N GLU A 356 2.51 -11.95 -20.46
CA GLU A 356 3.29 -12.96 -19.75
C GLU A 356 3.34 -12.76 -18.24
N ILE A 357 3.07 -11.56 -17.75
CA ILE A 357 3.01 -11.27 -16.32
C ILE A 357 1.56 -11.41 -15.88
N THR A 358 1.35 -12.18 -14.82
CA THR A 358 0.03 -12.41 -14.23
C THR A 358 -0.08 -11.94 -12.78
N ASP A 359 1.06 -11.73 -12.13
CA ASP A 359 1.14 -11.19 -10.78
C ASP A 359 1.43 -9.68 -10.81
N PRO A 360 0.56 -8.82 -10.26
CA PRO A 360 0.78 -7.38 -10.18
C PRO A 360 2.10 -6.97 -9.52
N THR A 361 2.59 -7.73 -8.53
CA THR A 361 3.86 -7.42 -7.86
C THR A 361 5.04 -7.64 -8.82
N VAL A 362 5.01 -8.70 -9.62
CA VAL A 362 5.99 -8.92 -10.69
C VAL A 362 5.91 -7.80 -11.72
N GLY A 363 4.69 -7.39 -12.08
CA GLY A 363 4.45 -6.26 -13.00
C GLY A 363 5.08 -4.96 -12.50
N GLN A 364 4.95 -4.66 -11.21
CA GLN A 364 5.52 -3.44 -10.63
C GLN A 364 7.04 -3.47 -10.64
N ILE A 365 7.65 -4.60 -10.27
CA ILE A 365 9.10 -4.77 -10.28
C ILE A 365 9.63 -4.60 -11.71
N SER A 366 9.00 -5.26 -12.69
CA SER A 366 9.37 -5.15 -14.10
C SER A 366 9.25 -3.72 -14.63
N ALA A 367 8.13 -3.04 -14.34
CA ALA A 367 7.89 -1.65 -14.75
C ALA A 367 8.96 -0.70 -14.15
N GLN A 368 9.27 -0.89 -12.87
CA GLN A 368 10.28 -0.09 -12.16
C GLN A 368 11.68 -0.30 -12.74
N LEU A 369 12.08 -1.54 -13.02
CA LEU A 369 13.40 -1.84 -13.61
C LEU A 369 13.55 -1.21 -15.01
N ILE A 370 12.51 -1.29 -15.84
CA ILE A 370 12.49 -0.68 -17.18
C ILE A 370 12.60 0.85 -17.06
N LEU A 371 11.82 1.45 -16.16
CA LEU A 371 11.84 2.89 -15.91
C LEU A 371 13.24 3.36 -15.45
N GLN A 372 13.79 2.72 -14.43
CA GLN A 372 15.07 3.11 -13.84
C GLN A 372 16.20 3.03 -14.85
N ARG A 373 16.26 1.96 -15.67
CA ARG A 373 17.26 1.86 -16.74
C ARG A 373 17.11 2.99 -17.77
N GLY A 374 15.90 3.24 -18.25
CA GLY A 374 15.65 4.28 -19.25
C GLY A 374 15.87 5.72 -18.74
N LEU A 375 15.73 5.93 -17.43
CA LEU A 375 15.87 7.25 -16.81
C LEU A 375 17.31 7.55 -16.39
N TYR A 376 18.00 6.58 -15.77
CA TYR A 376 19.28 6.79 -15.13
C TYR A 376 20.49 6.40 -15.99
N ILE A 377 20.32 5.62 -17.06
CA ILE A 377 21.38 5.34 -18.03
C ILE A 377 21.22 6.28 -19.22
N ARG A 378 22.08 7.29 -19.28
CA ARG A 378 22.01 8.43 -20.21
C ARG A 378 23.23 8.58 -21.10
N ASN A 379 24.37 8.06 -20.68
CA ASN A 379 25.62 8.19 -21.42
C ASN A 379 25.95 6.90 -22.17
N THR A 380 26.25 7.04 -23.46
CA THR A 380 26.80 5.98 -24.32
C THR A 380 28.24 6.33 -24.67
N TYR A 381 29.13 5.35 -24.61
CA TYR A 381 30.55 5.47 -24.90
C TYR A 381 30.87 4.64 -26.14
N ASN A 382 31.63 5.20 -27.07
CA ASN A 382 32.14 4.49 -28.24
C ASN A 382 33.65 4.69 -28.31
N PHE A 383 34.39 3.60 -28.49
CA PHE A 383 35.85 3.63 -28.61
C PHE A 383 36.32 2.38 -29.35
N LYS A 384 37.59 2.41 -29.80
CA LYS A 384 38.23 1.24 -30.42
C LYS A 384 39.37 0.74 -29.55
N LEU A 385 39.48 -0.58 -29.44
CA LEU A 385 40.54 -1.26 -28.73
C LEU A 385 41.36 -2.17 -29.66
N SER A 386 42.60 -2.43 -29.26
CA SER A 386 43.44 -3.43 -29.92
C SER A 386 42.98 -4.85 -29.60
N PHE A 387 43.45 -5.82 -30.39
CA PHE A 387 43.15 -7.25 -30.17
C PHE A 387 43.63 -7.78 -28.80
N GLU A 388 44.50 -7.07 -28.07
CA GLU A 388 44.93 -7.51 -26.73
C GLU A 388 43.78 -7.59 -25.72
N TYR A 389 42.69 -6.84 -25.97
CA TYR A 389 41.47 -6.86 -25.17
C TYR A 389 40.40 -7.83 -25.70
N CYS A 390 40.78 -8.80 -26.56
CA CYS A 390 39.85 -9.79 -27.14
C CYS A 390 39.15 -10.71 -26.11
N LEU A 391 39.52 -10.64 -24.83
CA LEU A 391 38.83 -11.33 -23.73
C LEU A 391 37.62 -10.56 -23.20
N LEU A 392 37.43 -9.30 -23.59
CA LEU A 392 36.24 -8.53 -23.25
C LEU A 392 35.01 -9.13 -23.94
N GLU A 393 33.93 -9.25 -23.18
CA GLU A 393 32.64 -9.70 -23.67
C GLU A 393 31.58 -8.60 -23.49
N PRO A 394 30.51 -8.58 -24.30
CA PRO A 394 29.34 -7.79 -23.96
C PRO A 394 28.83 -8.15 -22.56
N MET A 395 28.39 -7.13 -21.81
CA MET A 395 28.05 -7.10 -20.38
C MET A 395 29.22 -7.01 -19.39
N ASP A 396 30.48 -7.13 -19.83
CA ASP A 396 31.61 -6.84 -18.95
C ASP A 396 31.63 -5.37 -18.52
N LEU A 397 32.11 -5.14 -17.29
CA LEU A 397 32.40 -3.80 -16.80
C LEU A 397 33.86 -3.46 -17.07
N VAL A 398 34.12 -2.23 -17.48
CA VAL A 398 35.45 -1.64 -17.54
C VAL A 398 35.41 -0.26 -16.88
N THR A 399 36.54 0.23 -16.41
CA THR A 399 36.67 1.64 -16.02
C THR A 399 37.38 2.41 -17.10
N VAL A 400 36.91 3.62 -17.41
CA VAL A 400 37.55 4.52 -18.38
C VAL A 400 38.07 5.77 -17.70
N THR A 401 39.28 6.18 -18.09
CA THR A 401 39.93 7.42 -17.66
C THR A 401 40.36 8.20 -18.91
N ASP A 402 39.87 9.43 -19.02
CA ASP A 402 40.22 10.36 -20.10
C ASP A 402 40.27 11.77 -19.52
N ALA A 403 41.44 12.41 -19.62
CA ALA A 403 41.66 13.72 -19.00
C ALA A 403 40.95 14.86 -19.73
N ALA A 404 40.75 14.76 -21.05
CA ALA A 404 40.10 15.78 -21.86
C ALA A 404 38.59 15.80 -21.62
N LEU A 405 37.99 14.63 -21.43
CA LEU A 405 36.57 14.45 -21.10
C LEU A 405 36.27 14.57 -19.60
N GLY A 406 37.31 14.67 -18.76
CA GLY A 406 37.17 14.75 -17.30
C GLY A 406 36.69 13.46 -16.66
N LEU A 407 36.97 12.32 -17.28
CA LEU A 407 36.62 10.99 -16.77
C LEU A 407 37.78 10.45 -15.93
N THR A 408 37.49 9.92 -14.75
CA THR A 408 38.48 9.30 -13.88
C THR A 408 37.92 8.02 -13.30
N ASN A 409 38.41 6.87 -13.78
CA ASN A 409 37.93 5.54 -13.43
C ASN A 409 36.39 5.40 -13.48
N VAL A 410 35.76 5.99 -14.49
CA VAL A 410 34.30 5.94 -14.66
C VAL A 410 33.92 4.53 -15.10
N ALA A 411 33.08 3.85 -14.33
CA ALA A 411 32.61 2.51 -14.67
C ALA A 411 31.58 2.58 -15.81
N ILE A 412 31.79 1.73 -16.82
CA ILE A 412 30.90 1.56 -17.97
C ILE A 412 30.67 0.07 -18.23
N ARG A 413 29.52 -0.27 -18.79
CA ARG A 413 29.15 -1.63 -19.18
C ARG A 413 29.16 -1.76 -20.68
N ILE A 414 29.90 -2.72 -21.21
CA ILE A 414 29.93 -3.00 -22.64
C ILE A 414 28.56 -3.55 -23.09
N THR A 415 27.98 -3.00 -24.15
CA THR A 415 26.71 -3.46 -24.73
C THR A 415 26.91 -4.14 -26.07
N ALA A 416 27.98 -3.80 -26.81
CA ALA A 416 28.34 -4.45 -28.06
C ALA A 416 29.85 -4.38 -28.31
N ILE A 417 30.37 -5.40 -28.99
CA ILE A 417 31.74 -5.45 -29.53
C ILE A 417 31.65 -5.97 -30.96
N GLU A 418 32.27 -5.24 -31.90
CA GLU A 418 32.42 -5.65 -33.30
C GLU A 418 33.90 -5.74 -33.67
N GLU A 419 34.34 -6.88 -34.21
CA GLU A 419 35.70 -7.08 -34.72
C GLU A 419 35.75 -6.73 -36.21
N ASP A 420 36.70 -5.90 -36.61
CA ASP A 420 36.92 -5.56 -38.03
C ASP A 420 37.96 -6.46 -38.72
N ASP A 421 38.11 -6.31 -40.03
CA ASP A 421 39.06 -7.11 -40.84
C ASP A 421 40.53 -6.95 -40.42
N ALA A 422 40.87 -5.91 -39.64
CA ALA A 422 42.20 -5.65 -39.11
C ALA A 422 42.39 -6.21 -37.68
N GLY A 423 41.35 -6.81 -37.09
CA GLY A 423 41.35 -7.33 -35.73
C GLY A 423 41.20 -6.25 -34.66
N LEU A 424 40.73 -5.05 -35.02
CA LEU A 424 40.39 -4.00 -34.05
C LEU A 424 38.97 -4.20 -33.53
N LEU A 425 38.79 -3.90 -32.24
CA LEU A 425 37.52 -4.09 -31.54
C LEU A 425 36.82 -2.74 -31.43
N SER A 426 35.70 -2.57 -32.14
CA SER A 426 34.79 -1.43 -31.96
C SER A 426 33.85 -1.73 -30.80
N VAL A 427 33.94 -0.94 -29.73
CA VAL A 427 33.21 -1.16 -28.49
C VAL A 427 32.15 -0.07 -28.31
N THR A 428 30.93 -0.48 -28.03
CA THR A 428 29.85 0.38 -27.55
C THR A 428 29.52 0.00 -26.12
N ALA A 429 29.39 0.99 -25.24
CA ALA A 429 29.13 0.79 -23.82
C ALA A 429 28.11 1.81 -23.27
N GLU A 430 27.39 1.42 -22.22
CA GLU A 430 26.49 2.27 -21.44
C GLU A 430 27.13 2.68 -20.11
N GLU A 431 26.75 3.82 -19.54
CA GLU A 431 27.21 4.16 -18.18
C GLU A 431 26.73 3.17 -17.13
N PHE A 432 27.54 2.99 -16.09
CA PHE A 432 27.22 2.17 -14.94
C PHE A 432 27.29 3.00 -13.64
N PRO A 433 26.19 3.67 -13.25
CA PRO A 433 26.16 4.50 -12.03
C PRO A 433 26.10 3.67 -10.73
N GLY A 434 25.74 2.39 -10.80
CA GLY A 434 25.56 1.47 -9.67
C GLY A 434 24.30 1.74 -8.84
N GLY A 435 23.63 0.68 -8.39
CA GLY A 435 22.40 0.74 -7.58
C GLY A 435 21.14 1.17 -8.35
N THR A 436 21.20 1.22 -9.68
CA THR A 436 20.09 1.67 -10.54
C THR A 436 19.43 0.52 -11.30
N ALA A 437 20.03 -0.67 -11.30
CA ALA A 437 19.52 -1.85 -12.00
C ALA A 437 18.86 -2.89 -11.08
N SER A 438 18.55 -2.50 -9.84
CA SER A 438 17.83 -3.31 -8.85
C SER A 438 16.66 -2.52 -8.25
N ALA A 439 15.44 -3.07 -8.34
CA ALA A 439 14.24 -2.44 -7.81
C ALA A 439 14.05 -2.76 -6.31
N VAL A 440 13.67 -1.74 -5.53
CA VAL A 440 13.18 -1.94 -4.16
C VAL A 440 11.76 -2.52 -4.24
N GLN A 441 11.51 -3.59 -3.49
CA GLN A 441 10.18 -4.21 -3.44
C GLN A 441 9.20 -3.27 -2.69
N TYR A 442 8.31 -2.64 -3.44
CA TYR A 442 7.16 -1.94 -2.87
C TYR A 442 5.97 -2.91 -2.79
N PRO A 443 5.32 -3.08 -1.63
CA PRO A 443 4.12 -3.89 -1.55
C PRO A 443 3.01 -3.23 -2.39
N THR A 444 2.69 -3.83 -3.53
CA THR A 444 1.50 -3.45 -4.31
C THR A 444 0.28 -4.07 -3.65
N GLN A 445 -0.67 -3.23 -3.23
CA GLN A 445 -1.96 -3.70 -2.78
C GLN A 445 -2.68 -4.39 -3.96
N PRO A 446 -3.19 -5.63 -3.81
CA PRO A 446 -3.93 -6.29 -4.88
C PRO A 446 -5.14 -5.44 -5.29
N ASN A 447 -5.41 -5.36 -6.60
CA ASN A 447 -6.70 -4.90 -7.11
C ASN A 447 -7.77 -5.87 -6.63
N THR A 448 -8.30 -5.58 -5.45
CA THR A 448 -9.53 -6.19 -4.98
C THR A 448 -10.64 -5.49 -5.75
N PRO A 449 -11.55 -6.19 -6.46
CA PRO A 449 -12.71 -5.57 -7.06
C PRO A 449 -13.64 -5.10 -5.95
N ASN A 450 -13.30 -3.98 -5.32
CA ASN A 450 -14.18 -3.28 -4.43
C ASN A 450 -15.05 -2.39 -5.32
N SER A 451 -16.32 -2.74 -5.46
CA SER A 451 -17.32 -1.69 -5.52
C SER A 451 -17.20 -0.93 -4.19
N THR A 452 -16.31 0.06 -4.13
CA THR A 452 -16.13 0.90 -2.95
C THR A 452 -17.46 1.56 -2.68
N ASN A 453 -18.05 1.20 -1.55
CA ASN A 453 -19.25 1.86 -1.09
C ASN A 453 -18.87 3.30 -0.73
N GLN A 454 -19.09 4.22 -1.67
CA GLN A 454 -18.75 5.65 -1.53
C GLN A 454 -19.51 6.34 -0.39
N ALA A 455 -20.51 5.66 0.19
CA ALA A 455 -21.30 6.14 1.32
C ALA A 455 -20.73 5.77 2.71
N VAL A 456 -19.59 5.06 2.80
CA VAL A 456 -18.97 4.75 4.10
C VAL A 456 -18.45 6.03 4.74
N VAL A 457 -18.95 6.34 5.94
CA VAL A 457 -18.47 7.43 6.80
C VAL A 457 -17.05 7.09 7.25
N PRO A 458 -16.08 8.02 7.12
CA PRO A 458 -14.70 7.75 7.56
C PRO A 458 -14.61 7.69 9.09
N SER A 459 -13.49 7.20 9.60
CA SER A 459 -13.16 7.24 11.02
C SER A 459 -13.13 8.68 11.53
N ARG A 460 -13.37 8.87 12.84
CA ARG A 460 -13.28 10.18 13.48
C ARG A 460 -11.82 10.68 13.48
N VAL A 461 -11.63 11.97 13.71
CA VAL A 461 -10.28 12.53 13.84
C VAL A 461 -9.55 11.97 15.05
N ASN A 462 -8.26 11.69 14.89
CA ASN A 462 -7.32 11.59 16.00
C ASN A 462 -7.28 12.92 16.77
N ALA A 463 -6.82 12.90 18.02
CA ALA A 463 -6.62 14.13 18.78
C ALA A 463 -5.72 15.09 17.99
N PRO A 464 -6.21 16.29 17.63
CA PRO A 464 -5.48 17.22 16.80
C PRO A 464 -4.38 17.89 17.61
N LEU A 465 -3.26 18.21 16.96
CA LEU A 465 -2.23 19.06 17.54
C LEU A 465 -2.47 20.51 17.10
N ILE A 466 -2.99 21.33 18.01
CA ILE A 466 -3.32 22.74 17.77
C ILE A 466 -2.23 23.62 18.39
N PHE A 467 -1.65 24.53 17.61
CA PHE A 467 -0.54 25.39 18.05
C PHE A 467 -0.49 26.73 17.32
N GLU A 468 0.22 27.70 17.92
CA GLU A 468 0.56 28.98 17.30
C GLU A 468 2.03 28.94 16.82
N PRO A 469 2.30 29.07 15.51
CA PRO A 469 3.67 29.17 15.00
C PRO A 469 4.33 30.50 15.39
N PRO A 470 5.67 30.56 15.55
CA PRO A 470 6.39 31.81 15.76
C PRO A 470 6.27 32.77 14.57
N ALA A 471 6.33 34.08 14.83
CA ALA A 471 6.27 35.12 13.79
C ALA A 471 7.32 34.95 12.68
N ALA A 472 8.48 34.36 12.98
CA ALA A 472 9.54 34.10 12.01
C ALA A 472 9.17 33.01 10.98
N LEU A 473 8.24 32.10 11.30
CA LEU A 473 7.77 31.06 10.39
C LEU A 473 6.64 31.59 9.47
N THR A 474 5.88 32.57 9.94
CA THR A 474 4.67 33.07 9.25
C THR A 474 4.84 34.48 8.66
N GLU A 475 6.07 34.97 8.57
CA GLU A 475 6.39 36.32 8.08
C GLU A 475 5.62 37.42 8.84
N GLY A 476 5.36 37.21 10.13
CA GLY A 476 4.66 38.17 11.00
C GLY A 476 3.13 38.12 10.93
N VAL A 477 2.54 37.11 10.29
CA VAL A 477 1.09 36.87 10.34
C VAL A 477 0.78 35.94 11.50
N ALA A 478 0.00 36.40 12.49
CA ALA A 478 -0.48 35.53 13.56
C ALA A 478 -1.42 34.45 12.98
N GLN A 479 -1.17 33.19 13.33
CA GLN A 479 -1.94 32.05 12.82
C GLN A 479 -2.21 31.05 13.94
N VAL A 480 -3.27 30.26 13.79
CA VAL A 480 -3.49 29.02 14.53
C VAL A 480 -3.40 27.88 13.53
N MET A 481 -2.54 26.91 13.81
CA MET A 481 -2.33 25.73 12.98
C MET A 481 -2.90 24.49 13.68
N ALA A 482 -3.41 23.54 12.90
CA ALA A 482 -3.92 22.27 13.41
C ALA A 482 -3.44 21.11 12.53
N ALA A 483 -2.69 20.17 13.13
CA ALA A 483 -2.43 18.88 12.51
C ALA A 483 -3.60 17.94 12.81
N VAL A 484 -4.13 17.29 11.78
CA VAL A 484 -5.31 16.43 11.85
C VAL A 484 -5.09 15.16 11.03
N SER A 485 -5.49 14.01 11.57
CA SER A 485 -5.50 12.74 10.85
C SER A 485 -6.68 11.89 11.32
N GLY A 486 -7.00 10.81 10.62
CA GLY A 486 -8.02 9.84 11.03
C GLY A 486 -7.42 8.46 11.27
N ALA A 487 -7.69 7.87 12.44
CA ALA A 487 -7.40 6.49 12.73
C ALA A 487 -8.58 5.81 13.40
N ILE A 488 -8.51 4.49 13.43
CA ILE A 488 -9.31 3.68 14.32
C ILE A 488 -8.53 3.63 15.64
N ALA A 489 -9.08 4.06 16.78
CA ALA A 489 -8.33 4.05 18.05
C ALA A 489 -7.80 2.62 18.39
N PRO A 490 -6.63 2.46 19.04
CA PRO A 490 -6.03 1.15 19.34
C PRO A 490 -6.80 0.35 20.40
N VAL A 491 -6.94 -0.96 20.18
CA VAL A 491 -7.49 -1.97 21.08
C VAL A 491 -6.33 -2.40 21.94
N TYR A 492 -6.57 -2.44 23.24
CA TYR A 492 -5.60 -2.93 24.20
C TYR A 492 -6.02 -4.29 24.72
N LEU A 493 -5.07 -5.20 24.82
CA LEU A 493 -5.17 -6.34 25.71
C LEU A 493 -4.77 -5.88 27.11
N LEU A 494 -5.74 -5.83 28.02
CA LEU A 494 -5.50 -5.70 29.45
C LEU A 494 -5.32 -7.11 30.01
N ALA A 495 -4.08 -7.50 30.30
CA ALA A 495 -3.72 -8.85 30.74
C ALA A 495 -3.07 -8.84 32.12
N GLU A 496 -3.44 -9.77 32.99
CA GLU A 496 -2.84 -9.92 34.32
C GLU A 496 -1.36 -10.39 34.24
N ASP A 497 -0.53 -10.05 35.23
CA ASP A 497 0.93 -10.28 35.23
C ASP A 497 1.40 -11.48 36.08
N GLY A 498 0.48 -12.20 36.73
CA GLY A 498 0.78 -13.34 37.60
C GLY A 498 0.83 -13.02 39.10
N SER A 499 0.72 -11.74 39.48
CA SER A 499 0.71 -11.32 40.90
C SER A 499 -0.59 -11.68 41.63
N THR A 500 -0.57 -11.60 42.97
CA THR A 500 -1.80 -11.69 43.79
C THR A 500 -2.25 -10.29 44.18
N GLY A 501 -3.47 -9.93 43.83
CA GLY A 501 -4.05 -8.63 44.14
C GLY A 501 -5.06 -8.21 43.08
N GLN A 502 -5.22 -6.91 42.92
CA GLN A 502 -6.06 -6.35 41.86
C GLN A 502 -5.26 -6.26 40.56
N HIS A 503 -5.93 -6.56 39.45
CA HIS A 503 -5.38 -6.50 38.11
C HIS A 503 -6.14 -5.43 37.34
N TYR A 504 -5.53 -4.27 37.11
CA TYR A 504 -6.25 -3.15 36.50
C TYR A 504 -5.35 -2.23 35.71
N THR A 505 -5.99 -1.46 34.83
CA THR A 505 -5.41 -0.24 34.26
C THR A 505 -6.22 0.96 34.69
N GLN A 506 -5.57 2.12 34.71
CA GLN A 506 -6.19 3.38 35.08
C GLN A 506 -5.82 4.49 34.11
N GLN A 507 -6.80 5.33 33.83
CA GLN A 507 -6.54 6.71 33.45
C GLN A 507 -6.25 7.38 34.79
N GLY A 508 -5.06 7.97 34.97
CA GLY A 508 -4.73 8.70 36.19
C GLY A 508 -5.76 9.82 36.48
N THR A 509 -5.42 10.76 37.35
CA THR A 509 -6.32 11.88 37.64
C THR A 509 -6.73 12.63 36.36
N VAL A 510 -8.02 12.56 35.98
CA VAL A 510 -8.56 13.18 34.77
C VAL A 510 -8.91 14.62 35.09
N ALA A 511 -8.29 15.57 34.39
CA ALA A 511 -8.62 16.98 34.50
C ALA A 511 -9.93 17.30 33.76
N PRO A 512 -10.74 18.28 34.22
CA PRO A 512 -10.47 19.19 35.33
C PRO A 512 -10.87 18.65 36.72
N VAL A 513 -10.63 19.45 37.76
CA VAL A 513 -11.16 19.19 39.11
C VAL A 513 -12.67 19.46 39.10
N GLU A 514 -13.46 18.43 39.39
CA GLU A 514 -14.92 18.51 39.34
C GLU A 514 -15.50 18.87 40.70
N ALA A 515 -16.53 19.72 40.71
CA ALA A 515 -17.23 20.10 41.94
C ALA A 515 -18.13 18.96 42.46
N SER A 516 -18.37 18.93 43.78
CA SER A 516 -19.38 18.05 44.38
C SER A 516 -20.74 18.19 43.69
N GLY A 517 -21.40 17.08 43.41
CA GLY A 517 -22.68 17.00 42.70
C GLY A 517 -22.57 16.84 41.18
N THR A 518 -21.39 17.06 40.58
CA THR A 518 -21.19 16.90 39.13
C THR A 518 -21.32 15.43 38.74
N THR A 519 -22.15 15.13 37.74
CA THR A 519 -22.30 13.75 37.24
C THR A 519 -21.12 13.40 36.34
N VAL A 520 -20.48 12.27 36.63
CA VAL A 520 -19.45 11.65 35.80
C VAL A 520 -20.09 10.48 35.06
N LEU A 521 -19.95 10.43 33.73
CA LEU A 521 -20.22 9.24 32.92
C LEU A 521 -18.88 8.67 32.47
N PHE A 522 -18.65 7.39 32.71
CA PHE A 522 -17.45 6.67 32.25
C PHE A 522 -17.88 5.42 31.48
N SER A 523 -17.40 5.28 30.25
CA SER A 523 -17.67 4.12 29.41
C SER A 523 -16.40 3.56 28.74
N VAL A 524 -16.44 2.28 28.39
CA VAL A 524 -15.40 1.61 27.61
C VAL A 524 -16.01 0.48 26.80
N TYR A 525 -15.49 0.23 25.61
CA TYR A 525 -15.78 -0.99 24.88
C TYR A 525 -14.91 -2.12 25.39
N ALA A 526 -15.51 -3.27 25.67
CA ALA A 526 -14.79 -4.45 26.13
C ALA A 526 -15.26 -5.72 25.41
N GLN A 527 -14.32 -6.64 25.16
CA GLN A 527 -14.57 -7.94 24.56
C GLN A 527 -13.89 -9.04 25.38
N ALA A 528 -14.63 -10.11 25.63
CA ALA A 528 -14.12 -11.28 26.35
C ALA A 528 -13.06 -12.01 25.50
N VAL A 529 -11.97 -12.44 26.14
CA VAL A 529 -10.92 -13.26 25.54
C VAL A 529 -10.68 -14.47 26.44
N THR A 530 -9.57 -14.49 27.20
CA THR A 530 -9.33 -15.53 28.20
C THR A 530 -9.97 -15.21 29.56
N ARG A 531 -10.33 -13.94 29.79
CA ARG A 531 -11.23 -13.49 30.85
C ARG A 531 -12.52 -12.93 30.25
N SER A 532 -13.58 -12.90 31.05
CA SER A 532 -14.94 -12.57 30.59
C SER A 532 -15.69 -11.60 31.51
N ALA A 533 -14.98 -10.90 32.39
CA ALA A 533 -15.58 -10.02 33.37
C ALA A 533 -14.66 -8.84 33.68
N LEU A 534 -15.26 -7.68 33.92
CA LEU A 534 -14.56 -6.47 34.32
C LEU A 534 -15.39 -5.65 35.30
N ARG A 535 -14.72 -4.75 36.01
CA ARG A 535 -15.36 -3.67 36.78
C ARG A 535 -14.92 -2.31 36.26
N LEU A 536 -15.87 -1.41 36.05
CA LEU A 536 -15.59 0.01 35.85
C LEU A 536 -15.77 0.75 37.15
N ASN A 537 -14.80 1.58 37.52
CA ASN A 537 -14.88 2.47 38.69
C ASN A 537 -14.41 3.88 38.35
N PHE A 538 -14.93 4.87 39.08
CA PHE A 538 -14.28 6.18 39.19
C PHE A 538 -14.15 6.65 40.65
N PHE A 539 -13.12 7.45 40.93
CA PHE A 539 -12.94 8.10 42.23
C PHE A 539 -13.82 9.36 42.31
N ASN A 540 -14.79 9.38 43.22
CA ASN A 540 -15.77 10.46 43.32
C ASN A 540 -15.38 11.59 44.30
N GLY A 541 -14.09 11.69 44.65
CA GLY A 541 -13.58 12.62 45.66
C GLY A 541 -13.61 12.08 47.10
N ALA A 542 -14.27 10.95 47.35
CA ALA A 542 -14.30 10.29 48.66
C ALA A 542 -13.95 8.80 48.59
N ALA A 543 -14.47 8.07 47.59
CA ALA A 543 -14.24 6.65 47.39
C ALA A 543 -14.21 6.28 45.91
N ASN A 544 -13.67 5.10 45.59
CA ASN A 544 -13.84 4.48 44.29
C ASN A 544 -15.20 3.77 44.28
N ILE A 545 -16.07 4.18 43.37
CA ILE A 545 -17.41 3.61 43.19
C ILE A 545 -17.57 3.11 41.74
N GLY A 546 -18.40 2.10 41.52
CA GLY A 546 -18.65 1.60 40.18
C GLY A 546 -19.58 0.39 40.08
N CYS A 547 -19.39 -0.42 39.04
CA CYS A 547 -20.24 -1.57 38.74
C CYS A 547 -19.47 -2.67 37.98
N ASP A 548 -19.83 -3.92 38.26
CA ASP A 548 -19.27 -5.13 37.64
C ASP A 548 -20.03 -5.52 36.37
N PHE A 549 -19.34 -6.02 35.36
CA PHE A 549 -19.89 -6.40 34.06
C PHE A 549 -19.43 -7.80 33.66
N ASN A 550 -20.39 -8.66 33.32
CA ASN A 550 -20.12 -9.98 32.78
C ASN A 550 -20.26 -9.95 31.26
N LEU A 551 -19.13 -10.01 30.55
CA LEU A 551 -19.06 -9.94 29.09
C LEU A 551 -19.55 -11.23 28.41
N ALA A 552 -19.44 -12.39 29.06
CA ALA A 552 -19.95 -13.64 28.50
C ALA A 552 -21.48 -13.69 28.53
N ALA A 553 -22.09 -13.18 29.59
CA ALA A 553 -23.54 -13.13 29.75
C ALA A 553 -24.18 -11.84 29.22
N GLY A 554 -23.39 -10.79 28.96
CA GLY A 554 -23.88 -9.49 28.51
C GLY A 554 -24.75 -8.78 29.56
N ILE A 555 -24.39 -8.89 30.86
CA ILE A 555 -25.16 -8.32 31.98
C ILE A 555 -24.30 -7.44 32.88
N ALA A 556 -24.93 -6.42 33.47
CA ALA A 556 -24.36 -5.59 34.53
C ALA A 556 -24.76 -6.15 35.91
N GLY A 557 -23.87 -6.02 36.88
CA GLY A 557 -24.05 -6.40 38.28
C GLY A 557 -24.83 -5.36 39.07
N ALA A 558 -24.82 -5.48 40.40
CA ALA A 558 -25.39 -4.47 41.27
C ALA A 558 -24.43 -3.27 41.36
N PRO A 559 -24.85 -2.04 40.99
CA PRO A 559 -23.99 -0.87 41.10
C PRO A 559 -23.77 -0.46 42.56
N ASP A 560 -22.61 0.10 42.87
CA ASP A 560 -22.31 0.67 44.19
C ASP A 560 -23.24 1.84 44.53
N ALA A 561 -23.37 2.12 45.83
CA ALA A 561 -24.07 3.31 46.30
C ALA A 561 -23.41 4.59 45.72
N GLY A 562 -24.19 5.39 45.00
CA GLY A 562 -23.73 6.62 44.34
C GLY A 562 -23.64 6.53 42.81
N ILE A 563 -23.70 5.31 42.25
CA ILE A 563 -23.88 5.09 40.81
C ILE A 563 -25.38 5.17 40.50
N THR A 564 -25.74 6.05 39.58
CA THR A 564 -27.13 6.34 39.15
C THR A 564 -27.54 5.54 37.92
N ALA A 565 -26.58 5.10 37.10
CA ALA A 565 -26.83 4.19 35.98
C ALA A 565 -25.63 3.28 35.73
N ALA A 566 -25.90 2.03 35.35
CA ALA A 566 -24.91 1.08 34.84
C ALA A 566 -25.53 0.31 33.67
N THR A 567 -24.92 0.37 32.49
CA THR A 567 -25.44 -0.21 31.26
C THR A 567 -24.38 -1.03 30.53
N ILE A 568 -24.84 -2.10 29.89
CA ILE A 568 -24.02 -2.91 28.98
C ILE A 568 -24.82 -3.14 27.70
N THR A 569 -24.25 -2.74 26.57
CA THR A 569 -24.92 -2.79 25.26
C THR A 569 -24.03 -3.51 24.28
N SER A 570 -24.58 -4.50 23.55
CA SER A 570 -23.83 -5.20 22.50
C SER A 570 -23.45 -4.23 21.38
N ALA A 571 -22.17 -4.19 21.03
CA ALA A 571 -21.62 -3.42 19.90
C ALA A 571 -21.32 -4.30 18.68
N GLY A 572 -21.60 -5.61 18.73
CA GLY A 572 -21.34 -6.55 17.64
C GLY A 572 -19.93 -7.15 17.71
N GLY A 573 -19.72 -8.28 17.00
CA GLY A 573 -18.41 -8.95 16.98
C GLY A 573 -17.92 -9.49 18.34
N GLY A 574 -18.79 -9.58 19.36
CA GLY A 574 -18.42 -9.95 20.72
C GLY A 574 -18.01 -8.77 21.62
N TRP A 575 -18.05 -7.54 21.10
CA TRP A 575 -17.83 -6.32 21.87
C TRP A 575 -19.08 -5.86 22.59
N PHE A 576 -18.89 -5.30 23.77
CA PHE A 576 -19.91 -4.60 24.55
C PHE A 576 -19.43 -3.20 24.92
N LEU A 577 -20.31 -2.21 24.84
CA LEU A 577 -20.12 -0.91 25.49
C LEU A 577 -20.60 -1.03 26.94
N CYS A 578 -19.67 -0.99 27.89
CA CYS A 578 -19.92 -0.94 29.32
C CYS A 578 -19.88 0.52 29.78
N SER A 579 -20.89 0.99 30.52
CA SER A 579 -20.97 2.38 30.98
C SER A 579 -21.49 2.47 32.40
N ILE A 580 -20.94 3.39 33.18
CA ILE A 580 -21.45 3.79 34.50
C ILE A 580 -21.65 5.30 34.55
N ALA A 581 -22.63 5.77 35.31
CA ALA A 581 -22.82 7.18 35.63
C ALA A 581 -23.05 7.36 37.14
N GLY A 582 -22.47 8.39 37.74
CA GLY A 582 -22.65 8.71 39.16
C GLY A 582 -22.14 10.11 39.50
N ALA A 583 -22.52 10.64 40.66
CA ALA A 583 -22.15 12.01 41.04
C ALA A 583 -20.86 12.08 41.88
N MET A 584 -20.07 13.13 41.69
CA MET A 584 -18.97 13.51 42.58
C MET A 584 -19.50 13.78 43.99
N THR A 585 -18.88 13.20 45.01
CA THR A 585 -19.21 13.44 46.42
C THR A 585 -18.45 14.64 46.98
N ALA A 586 -17.19 14.85 46.57
CA ALA A 586 -16.37 15.97 46.99
C ALA A 586 -15.63 16.60 45.79
N THR A 587 -15.22 17.86 45.92
CA THR A 587 -14.47 18.56 44.87
C THR A 587 -13.10 17.93 44.68
N ALA A 588 -12.91 17.21 43.59
CA ALA A 588 -11.69 16.47 43.27
C ALA A 588 -11.65 16.17 41.77
N ALA A 589 -10.48 15.81 41.26
CA ALA A 589 -10.39 15.30 39.89
C ALA A 589 -10.62 13.78 39.90
N PRO A 590 -11.50 13.24 39.04
CA PRO A 590 -11.84 11.83 39.05
C PRO A 590 -10.71 10.97 38.50
N GLY A 591 -10.45 9.83 39.13
CA GLY A 591 -9.59 8.76 38.57
C GLY A 591 -10.45 7.66 37.97
N LEU A 592 -10.12 7.14 36.78
CA LEU A 592 -10.94 6.16 36.07
C LEU A 592 -10.21 4.82 35.98
N TYR A 593 -10.90 3.73 36.31
CA TYR A 593 -10.28 2.41 36.45
C TYR A 593 -11.06 1.36 35.67
N VAL A 594 -10.33 0.50 34.97
CA VAL A 594 -10.84 -0.74 34.37
C VAL A 594 -10.12 -1.90 35.05
N LEU A 595 -10.87 -2.67 35.84
CA LEU A 595 -10.34 -3.79 36.61
C LEU A 595 -10.79 -5.11 35.99
N LEU A 596 -9.89 -6.09 35.91
CA LEU A 596 -10.24 -7.46 35.57
C LEU A 596 -10.91 -8.15 36.76
N GLU A 597 -11.81 -9.08 36.47
CA GLU A 597 -12.45 -9.91 37.47
C GLU A 597 -12.25 -11.40 37.19
N ASN A 598 -11.92 -12.16 38.23
CA ASN A 598 -11.85 -13.61 38.15
C ASN A 598 -12.04 -14.28 39.53
N PRO A 599 -13.12 -15.05 39.73
CA PRO A 599 -14.32 -15.11 38.88
C PRO A 599 -15.08 -13.77 38.86
N TYR A 600 -16.14 -13.66 38.06
CA TYR A 600 -17.05 -12.50 38.08
C TYR A 600 -17.44 -12.11 39.52
N LEU A 601 -17.47 -10.80 39.83
CA LEU A 601 -17.62 -10.22 41.18
C LEU A 601 -16.38 -10.33 42.11
N THR A 602 -15.23 -10.74 41.58
CA THR A 602 -13.98 -10.87 42.35
C THR A 602 -12.86 -10.08 41.68
N ILE A 603 -12.56 -8.89 42.22
CA ILE A 603 -11.53 -7.96 41.72
C ILE A 603 -10.12 -8.19 42.29
N SER A 604 -9.96 -9.11 43.25
CA SER A 604 -8.68 -9.44 43.87
C SER A 604 -8.48 -10.94 43.89
N TYR A 605 -7.49 -11.41 43.16
CA TYR A 605 -7.21 -12.84 42.96
C TYR A 605 -5.73 -13.04 42.58
N THR A 606 -5.30 -14.29 42.42
CA THR A 606 -3.97 -14.60 41.88
C THR A 606 -4.07 -14.70 40.36
N GLY A 607 -3.40 -13.79 39.66
CA GLY A 607 -3.40 -13.71 38.21
C GLY A 607 -2.63 -14.86 37.53
N THR A 608 -2.95 -15.10 36.27
CA THR A 608 -2.27 -15.95 35.30
C THR A 608 -1.70 -15.07 34.20
N SER A 609 -0.37 -14.96 34.13
CA SER A 609 0.30 -14.06 33.19
C SER A 609 -0.23 -14.20 31.75
N GLY A 610 -0.69 -13.09 31.16
CA GLY A 610 -1.21 -13.03 29.79
C GLY A 610 -2.73 -13.20 29.66
N ASP A 611 -3.43 -13.62 30.73
CA ASP A 611 -4.89 -13.74 30.69
C ASP A 611 -5.59 -12.38 30.86
N GLY A 612 -6.64 -12.12 30.08
CA GLY A 612 -7.23 -10.78 30.05
C GLY A 612 -8.46 -10.60 29.17
N ILE A 613 -8.81 -9.33 28.97
CA ILE A 613 -9.88 -8.87 28.06
C ILE A 613 -9.32 -7.88 27.05
N TYR A 614 -10.00 -7.70 25.92
CA TYR A 614 -9.75 -6.55 25.06
C TYR A 614 -10.56 -5.35 25.53
N ILE A 615 -9.95 -4.17 25.51
CA ILE A 615 -10.58 -2.88 25.80
C ILE A 615 -10.30 -1.86 24.69
N TRP A 616 -11.26 -0.99 24.42
CA TRP A 616 -11.18 0.04 23.39
C TRP A 616 -12.06 1.24 23.72
N GLY A 617 -11.72 2.42 23.17
CA GLY A 617 -12.62 3.56 23.11
C GLY A 617 -13.15 4.01 24.48
N GLY A 618 -12.28 4.16 25.47
CA GLY A 618 -12.67 4.71 26.77
C GLY A 618 -13.15 6.15 26.62
N GLN A 619 -14.27 6.51 27.24
CA GLN A 619 -14.87 7.85 27.15
C GLN A 619 -15.30 8.35 28.52
N VAL A 620 -15.25 9.68 28.70
CA VAL A 620 -15.74 10.35 29.91
C VAL A 620 -16.56 11.59 29.56
N SER A 621 -17.59 11.89 30.33
CA SER A 621 -18.17 13.23 30.39
C SER A 621 -18.51 13.67 31.80
N PHE A 622 -18.63 14.98 31.96
CA PHE A 622 -18.96 15.64 33.21
C PHE A 622 -20.21 16.49 33.03
N GLY A 623 -21.05 16.60 34.05
CA GLY A 623 -22.20 17.52 34.05
C GLY A 623 -23.32 17.17 33.04
N GLY A 624 -23.30 15.98 32.43
CA GLY A 624 -24.25 15.59 31.39
C GLY A 624 -23.84 16.00 29.97
N GLU A 625 -22.61 16.45 29.78
CA GLU A 625 -22.01 16.71 28.47
C GLU A 625 -21.85 15.42 27.64
N VAL A 626 -21.61 15.58 26.34
CA VAL A 626 -21.34 14.46 25.43
C VAL A 626 -20.02 13.77 25.80
N PRO A 627 -19.95 12.42 25.85
CA PRO A 627 -18.73 11.69 26.17
C PRO A 627 -17.57 12.01 25.22
N ALA A 628 -16.43 12.42 25.78
CA ALA A 628 -15.17 12.64 25.07
C ALA A 628 -14.26 11.42 25.20
N PHE A 629 -13.51 11.08 24.15
CA PHE A 629 -12.53 10.00 24.21
C PHE A 629 -11.38 10.32 25.17
N LEU A 630 -11.01 9.31 25.95
CA LEU A 630 -9.86 9.33 26.83
C LEU A 630 -8.58 9.05 26.03
N LYS A 631 -7.44 9.57 26.51
CA LYS A 631 -6.12 9.13 26.03
C LYS A 631 -5.91 7.64 26.34
N ALA A 632 -4.86 7.05 25.77
CA ALA A 632 -4.45 5.68 26.12
C ALA A 632 -4.28 5.52 27.65
N PHE A 633 -4.81 4.41 28.19
CA PHE A 633 -4.54 4.00 29.56
C PHE A 633 -3.04 3.61 29.67
N THR A 634 -2.33 4.00 30.74
CA THR A 634 -0.87 3.80 30.80
C THR A 634 -0.33 3.25 32.11
N SER A 635 -1.10 3.31 33.21
CA SER A 635 -0.67 2.75 34.50
C SER A 635 -1.40 1.44 34.74
N ALA A 636 -0.68 0.32 34.81
CA ALA A 636 -1.24 -0.99 35.11
C ALA A 636 -0.62 -1.56 36.38
N THR A 637 -1.47 -2.01 37.31
CA THR A 637 -1.06 -2.64 38.58
C THR A 637 -1.52 -4.09 38.54
N GLY A 638 -0.60 -5.02 38.79
CA GLY A 638 -0.85 -6.44 38.63
C GLY A 638 -1.16 -6.84 37.18
N ALA A 639 -1.02 -5.94 36.22
CA ALA A 639 -1.44 -6.15 34.84
C ALA A 639 -0.45 -5.50 33.87
N THR A 640 -0.54 -5.93 32.62
CA THR A 640 0.14 -5.40 31.45
C THR A 640 -0.92 -4.88 30.49
N LEU A 641 -0.57 -3.83 29.75
CA LEU A 641 -1.42 -3.28 28.72
C LEU A 641 -0.63 -3.29 27.40
N ALA A 642 -1.06 -4.09 26.44
CA ALA A 642 -0.40 -4.22 25.15
C ALA A 642 -1.39 -3.93 24.02
N THR A 643 -0.96 -3.18 23.00
CA THR A 643 -1.77 -2.99 21.78
C THR A 643 -2.04 -4.33 21.11
N ASN A 644 -3.25 -4.51 20.60
CA ASN A 644 -3.69 -5.71 19.91
C ASN A 644 -4.40 -5.34 18.61
N GLY A 645 -4.05 -5.98 17.49
CA GLY A 645 -4.61 -5.71 16.16
C GLY A 645 -6.02 -6.27 15.92
N THR A 646 -6.76 -6.60 17.00
CA THR A 646 -8.14 -7.08 16.90
C THR A 646 -9.02 -5.98 16.33
N SER A 647 -9.94 -6.35 15.43
CA SER A 647 -10.93 -5.42 14.87
C SER A 647 -11.90 -4.93 15.95
N THR A 648 -12.09 -3.62 16.03
CA THR A 648 -13.20 -3.00 16.78
C THR A 648 -14.51 -3.19 16.01
N PRO A 649 -15.66 -2.86 16.60
CA PRO A 649 -16.92 -2.72 15.86
C PRO A 649 -16.85 -1.72 14.69
N GLU A 650 -15.87 -0.81 14.72
CA GLU A 650 -15.69 0.27 13.74
C GLU A 650 -14.58 -0.03 12.71
N GLY A 651 -13.74 -1.07 12.89
CA GLY A 651 -12.73 -1.50 11.91
C GLY A 651 -11.39 -1.96 12.51
N ALA A 652 -10.29 -1.94 11.73
CA ALA A 652 -8.97 -2.39 12.14
C ALA A 652 -8.25 -1.38 13.06
N SER A 653 -8.02 -1.79 14.30
CA SER A 653 -7.63 -0.90 15.39
C SER A 653 -6.18 -0.37 15.34
N GLY A 654 -6.00 0.90 15.72
CA GLY A 654 -4.72 1.57 15.89
C GLY A 654 -4.03 1.99 14.59
N LEU A 655 -4.71 1.87 13.44
CA LEU A 655 -4.15 2.13 12.13
C LEU A 655 -4.86 3.33 11.48
N SER A 656 -4.13 4.05 10.63
CA SER A 656 -4.69 5.07 9.75
C SER A 656 -5.87 4.52 8.96
N ASP A 657 -6.99 5.23 8.94
CA ASP A 657 -8.13 4.81 8.13
C ASP A 657 -7.85 5.11 6.65
N PRO A 658 -7.76 4.08 5.79
CA PRO A 658 -7.50 4.27 4.36
C PRO A 658 -8.63 5.01 3.62
N ASN A 659 -9.80 5.16 4.23
CA ASN A 659 -10.93 5.89 3.67
C ASN A 659 -11.03 7.34 4.18
N TRP A 660 -10.14 7.79 5.09
CA TRP A 660 -10.17 9.15 5.62
C TRP A 660 -9.59 10.14 4.61
N GLY A 661 -10.41 11.09 4.15
CA GLY A 661 -10.04 12.08 3.13
C GLY A 661 -9.59 13.43 3.69
N GLY A 662 -10.06 13.77 4.89
CA GLY A 662 -9.82 15.06 5.50
C GLY A 662 -10.83 15.39 6.59
N ALA A 663 -10.77 16.63 7.10
CA ALA A 663 -11.79 17.17 7.99
C ALA A 663 -12.17 18.61 7.64
N PHE A 664 -13.47 18.91 7.73
CA PHE A 664 -13.94 20.30 7.77
C PHE A 664 -13.65 20.88 9.15
N VAL A 665 -13.05 22.07 9.18
CA VAL A 665 -12.67 22.74 10.43
C VAL A 665 -13.72 23.79 10.76
N TRP A 666 -14.32 23.64 11.93
CA TRP A 666 -15.38 24.50 12.43
C TRP A 666 -14.93 25.21 13.70
N ILE A 667 -15.30 26.48 13.84
CA ILE A 667 -14.99 27.31 15.00
C ILE A 667 -16.26 27.87 15.63
N SER A 668 -16.22 28.07 16.95
CA SER A 668 -17.27 28.73 17.72
C SER A 668 -16.65 29.53 18.87
N THR A 669 -17.21 30.69 19.16
CA THR A 669 -16.86 31.52 20.34
C THR A 669 -17.84 31.35 21.49
N ASP A 670 -19.01 30.72 21.25
CA ASP A 670 -20.08 30.51 22.24
C ASP A 670 -20.26 29.03 22.64
N GLY A 671 -19.59 28.10 21.93
CA GLY A 671 -19.70 26.65 22.13
C GLY A 671 -20.95 26.02 21.50
N ASN A 672 -21.87 26.81 20.95
CA ASN A 672 -23.16 26.37 20.43
C ASN A 672 -23.27 26.55 18.91
N THR A 673 -22.84 27.70 18.39
CA THR A 673 -22.94 28.06 16.98
C THR A 673 -21.59 27.91 16.32
N TYR A 674 -21.48 26.97 15.37
CA TYR A 674 -20.23 26.69 14.66
C TYR A 674 -20.24 27.24 13.24
N GLY A 675 -19.20 28.01 12.90
CA GLY A 675 -18.93 28.47 11.54
C GLY A 675 -17.74 27.72 10.95
N GLN A 676 -17.84 27.27 9.70
CA GLN A 676 -16.73 26.60 9.02
C GLN A 676 -15.65 27.64 8.65
N ILE A 677 -14.40 27.37 9.04
CA ILE A 677 -13.25 28.24 8.75
C ILE A 677 -12.31 27.68 7.68
N GLY A 678 -12.45 26.40 7.34
CA GLY A 678 -11.66 25.80 6.27
C GLY A 678 -11.78 24.29 6.20
N THR A 679 -10.77 23.67 5.59
CA THR A 679 -10.72 22.22 5.34
C THR A 679 -9.27 21.75 5.40
N GLY A 680 -9.01 20.73 6.20
CA GLY A 680 -7.75 19.97 6.14
C GLY A 680 -7.90 18.89 5.08
N LEU A 681 -7.11 18.99 4.01
CA LEU A 681 -7.09 18.03 2.91
C LEU A 681 -5.92 17.06 3.16
N ALA A 682 -6.22 15.75 3.22
CA ALA A 682 -5.28 14.68 3.56
C ALA A 682 -4.82 14.66 5.05
N PRO A 683 -4.41 13.48 5.57
CA PRO A 683 -3.95 13.37 6.95
C PRO A 683 -2.58 14.05 7.15
N SER A 684 -2.48 14.91 8.15
CA SER A 684 -1.21 15.41 8.65
C SER A 684 -0.37 14.24 9.19
N ARG A 685 0.94 14.30 8.99
CA ARG A 685 1.88 13.28 9.48
C ARG A 685 2.17 13.49 10.97
N GLN A 686 1.18 13.13 11.78
CA GLN A 686 1.20 13.25 13.23
C GLN A 686 1.45 11.91 13.95
N GLY A 687 1.87 12.01 15.20
CA GLY A 687 2.11 10.88 16.07
C GLY A 687 2.70 11.30 17.40
N SER A 688 3.51 10.42 18.00
CA SER A 688 4.14 10.67 19.29
C SER A 688 5.56 10.13 19.39
N LEU A 689 6.34 10.68 20.31
CA LEU A 689 7.67 10.19 20.64
C LEU A 689 7.60 8.79 21.26
N THR A 690 8.49 7.89 20.86
CA THR A 690 8.64 6.53 21.40
C THR A 690 9.78 6.40 22.41
N ALA A 691 10.59 7.46 22.56
CA ALA A 691 11.62 7.61 23.58
C ALA A 691 11.74 9.10 23.94
N ALA A 692 12.25 9.40 25.13
CA ALA A 692 12.53 10.78 25.54
C ALA A 692 13.64 11.40 24.66
N LEU A 693 13.49 12.67 24.29
CA LEU A 693 14.52 13.46 23.61
C LEU A 693 15.16 14.42 24.63
N PRO A 694 16.43 14.26 24.99
CA PRO A 694 17.10 15.17 25.91
C PRO A 694 17.19 16.62 25.39
N ALA A 695 17.45 17.55 26.31
CA ALA A 695 17.89 18.88 25.93
C ALA A 695 19.28 18.77 25.29
N PRO A 696 19.55 19.46 24.17
CA PRO A 696 20.76 19.25 23.40
C PRO A 696 22.01 19.61 24.23
N PRO A 697 23.09 18.81 24.18
CA PRO A 697 24.28 19.00 25.00
C PRO A 697 25.13 20.24 24.62
N GLY A 698 24.76 20.95 23.55
CA GLY A 698 25.38 22.17 23.05
C GLY A 698 25.79 22.05 21.57
N GLY A 699 25.53 23.09 20.78
CA GLY A 699 25.74 23.10 19.32
C GLY A 699 24.46 22.83 18.52
N ASN A 700 24.38 23.40 17.31
CA ASN A 700 23.29 23.19 16.35
C ASN A 700 23.93 23.05 14.97
N PRO A 701 23.86 21.87 14.29
CA PRO A 701 22.96 20.75 14.57
C PRO A 701 23.37 19.89 15.78
N ASP A 702 22.35 19.30 16.41
CA ASP A 702 22.43 18.24 17.41
C ASP A 702 22.64 16.89 16.69
N ILE A 703 23.87 16.40 16.76
CA ILE A 703 24.32 15.15 16.11
C ILE A 703 24.43 13.99 17.10
N ILE A 704 24.03 14.20 18.36
CA ILE A 704 24.18 13.22 19.44
C ILE A 704 22.84 12.57 19.73
N ASP A 705 21.80 13.37 19.90
CA ASP A 705 20.49 12.86 20.29
C ASP A 705 19.71 12.31 19.09
N THR A 706 18.88 11.30 19.36
CA THR A 706 18.03 10.65 18.35
C THR A 706 16.57 10.91 18.68
N LEU A 707 15.86 11.53 17.75
CA LEU A 707 14.43 11.75 17.88
C LEU A 707 13.69 10.51 17.36
N SER A 708 13.03 9.77 18.25
CA SER A 708 12.34 8.51 17.93
C SER A 708 10.81 8.71 17.97
N VAL A 709 10.08 8.40 16.90
CA VAL A 709 8.61 8.56 16.83
C VAL A 709 7.89 7.38 16.22
N SER A 710 6.61 7.28 16.54
CA SER A 710 5.61 6.47 15.85
C SER A 710 4.59 7.37 15.16
N LEU A 711 4.38 7.18 13.87
CA LEU A 711 3.32 7.81 13.05
C LEU A 711 2.22 6.83 12.66
N VAL A 712 2.12 5.71 13.38
CA VAL A 712 1.16 4.63 13.07
C VAL A 712 -0.28 5.17 13.05
N GLU A 713 -0.61 6.12 13.91
CA GLU A 713 -1.94 6.75 13.95
C GLU A 713 -2.29 7.55 12.68
N SER A 714 -1.31 8.16 12.01
CA SER A 714 -1.56 8.94 10.80
C SER A 714 -1.28 8.17 9.52
N GLY A 715 -0.60 7.01 9.63
CA GLY A 715 -0.06 6.30 8.48
C GLY A 715 1.06 7.10 7.79
N GLY A 716 1.59 8.14 8.46
CA GLY A 716 2.56 9.06 7.90
C GLY A 716 3.90 8.40 7.57
N ALA A 717 4.50 8.83 6.46
CA ALA A 717 5.87 8.46 6.08
C ALA A 717 6.81 9.67 6.16
N LEU A 718 8.03 9.42 6.63
CA LEU A 718 9.10 10.41 6.73
C LEU A 718 10.23 9.98 5.78
N ALA A 719 10.71 10.94 4.97
CA ALA A 719 11.85 10.76 4.09
C ALA A 719 13.07 11.48 4.66
N SER A 720 14.27 10.97 4.38
CA SER A 720 15.51 11.69 4.67
C SER A 720 15.67 12.88 3.73
N GLY A 721 16.29 13.95 4.24
CA GLY A 721 16.79 15.08 3.46
C GLY A 721 18.32 15.20 3.57
N THR A 722 18.88 16.22 2.96
CA THR A 722 20.30 16.58 3.13
C THR A 722 20.53 17.38 4.42
N ASP A 723 21.79 17.49 4.86
CA ASP A 723 22.17 18.37 5.97
C ASP A 723 21.72 19.83 5.74
N SER A 724 21.79 20.30 4.48
CA SER A 724 21.31 21.63 4.09
C SER A 724 19.79 21.73 4.17
N ASP A 725 19.05 20.66 3.85
CA ASP A 725 17.59 20.64 3.97
C ASP A 725 17.17 20.74 5.44
N ALA A 726 17.89 20.05 6.33
CA ALA A 726 17.67 20.15 7.77
C ALA A 726 17.98 21.57 8.27
N GLN A 727 19.09 22.17 7.83
CA GLN A 727 19.47 23.54 8.21
C GLN A 727 18.44 24.57 7.76
N ASN A 728 17.90 24.42 6.55
CA ASN A 728 16.91 25.32 5.97
C ASN A 728 15.48 25.04 6.46
N GLY A 729 15.29 24.07 7.36
CA GLY A 729 13.97 23.72 7.88
C GLY A 729 13.07 23.01 6.87
N VAL A 730 13.60 22.42 5.80
CA VAL A 730 12.79 21.70 4.79
C VAL A 730 12.04 20.55 5.43
N THR A 731 12.65 19.81 6.36
CA THR A 731 12.04 18.68 7.10
C THR A 731 11.38 19.12 8.43
N LEU A 732 10.91 20.37 8.53
CA LEU A 732 10.41 20.96 9.77
C LEU A 732 9.38 20.10 10.50
N CYS A 733 9.57 19.93 11.79
CA CYS A 733 8.70 19.21 12.69
C CYS A 733 8.44 20.02 13.95
N LEU A 734 7.33 19.73 14.60
CA LEU A 734 6.98 20.24 15.91
C LEU A 734 6.98 19.06 16.91
N VAL A 735 7.66 19.25 18.04
CA VAL A 735 7.59 18.38 19.23
C VAL A 735 7.21 19.26 20.41
N ASP A 736 6.06 19.00 21.04
CA ASP A 736 5.45 19.91 22.02
C ASP A 736 5.33 21.35 21.46
N ASN A 737 6.28 22.23 21.84
CA ASN A 737 6.38 23.63 21.43
C ASN A 737 7.71 23.96 20.73
N GLU A 738 8.57 22.97 20.49
CA GLU A 738 9.85 23.16 19.80
C GLU A 738 9.73 22.81 18.31
N LEU A 739 10.17 23.75 17.46
CA LEU A 739 10.35 23.51 16.03
C LEU A 739 11.77 23.03 15.76
N LEU A 740 11.89 21.88 15.09
CA LEU A 740 13.17 21.27 14.74
C LEU A 740 13.13 20.59 13.38
N ALA A 741 14.28 20.35 12.77
CA ALA A 741 14.41 19.62 11.51
C ALA A 741 15.44 18.48 11.64
N TYR A 742 15.51 17.56 10.67
CA TYR A 742 16.38 16.39 10.69
C TYR A 742 16.94 16.12 9.29
N ALA A 743 18.14 15.56 9.19
CA ALA A 743 18.66 15.10 7.90
C ALA A 743 18.24 13.65 7.62
N THR A 744 18.50 12.74 8.55
CA THR A 744 18.28 11.31 8.32
C THR A 744 17.04 10.81 9.06
N ALA A 745 16.17 10.10 8.35
CA ALA A 745 15.06 9.32 8.90
C ALA A 745 15.23 7.84 8.57
N THR A 746 15.44 7.02 9.60
CA THR A 746 15.62 5.57 9.49
C THR A 746 14.35 4.87 9.98
N LEU A 747 13.74 4.05 9.13
CA LEU A 747 12.58 3.25 9.48
C LEU A 747 12.96 2.15 10.49
N THR A 748 12.30 2.09 11.64
CA THR A 748 12.53 1.10 12.69
C THR A 748 11.37 0.10 12.86
N GLY A 749 10.24 0.38 12.22
CA GLY A 749 9.04 -0.46 12.15
C GLY A 749 7.99 0.22 11.28
N THR A 750 6.83 -0.40 11.09
CA THR A 750 5.72 0.19 10.31
C THR A 750 5.40 1.60 10.82
N ASN A 751 5.60 2.62 9.97
CA ASN A 751 5.41 4.04 10.29
C ASN A 751 6.17 4.56 11.53
N ALA A 752 7.22 3.87 11.97
CA ALA A 752 8.06 4.28 13.11
C ALA A 752 9.47 4.63 12.65
N TYR A 753 10.03 5.74 13.16
CA TYR A 753 11.27 6.31 12.64
C TYR A 753 12.20 6.82 13.74
N ASN A 754 13.49 6.54 13.58
CA ASN A 754 14.56 7.23 14.29
C ASN A 754 15.12 8.34 13.39
N ARG A 755 15.15 9.58 13.90
CA ARG A 755 15.70 10.74 13.21
C ARG A 755 16.96 11.24 13.89
N THR A 756 17.97 11.53 13.08
CA THR A 756 19.28 11.98 13.54
C THR A 756 19.73 13.20 12.74
N TYR A 757 20.77 13.88 13.23
CA TYR A 757 21.24 15.15 12.69
C TYR A 757 20.14 16.22 12.79
N LEU A 758 19.85 16.62 14.03
CA LEU A 758 18.69 17.45 14.36
C LEU A 758 19.07 18.92 14.39
N TYR A 759 18.44 19.75 13.58
CA TYR A 759 18.49 21.21 13.78
C TYR A 759 17.42 21.62 14.78
N ARG A 760 17.83 21.90 16.02
CA ARG A 760 16.95 22.20 17.17
C ARG A 760 16.61 23.70 17.23
N GLY A 761 15.49 24.05 17.85
CA GLY A 761 15.14 25.45 18.15
C GLY A 761 14.98 26.37 16.94
N LEU A 762 14.50 25.87 15.80
CA LEU A 762 14.27 26.66 14.60
C LEU A 762 13.22 27.76 14.84
N TYR A 763 13.32 28.85 14.08
CA TYR A 763 12.41 30.00 14.16
C TYR A 763 12.30 30.64 15.56
N GLY A 764 13.32 30.46 16.41
CA GLY A 764 13.40 31.09 17.74
C GLY A 764 12.67 30.32 18.85
N THR A 765 12.21 29.09 18.60
CA THR A 765 11.64 28.25 19.67
C THR A 765 12.71 27.78 20.65
N ALA A 766 12.34 27.62 21.92
CA ALA A 766 13.28 27.17 22.96
C ALA A 766 13.65 25.69 22.80
N THR A 767 14.96 25.39 22.88
CA THR A 767 15.46 24.00 22.91
C THR A 767 15.29 23.40 24.29
N VAL A 768 14.45 22.39 24.45
CA VAL A 768 14.12 21.77 25.75
C VAL A 768 14.19 20.24 25.70
N ALA A 769 14.05 19.59 26.86
CA ALA A 769 13.89 18.14 26.91
C ALA A 769 12.41 17.76 26.69
N HIS A 770 12.16 16.69 25.95
CA HIS A 770 10.82 16.16 25.67
C HIS A 770 10.68 14.74 26.22
N SER A 771 9.52 14.45 26.81
CA SER A 771 9.23 13.13 27.38
C SER A 771 8.81 12.11 26.32
N ASN A 772 8.93 10.82 26.67
CA ASN A 772 8.28 9.76 25.91
C ASN A 772 6.76 10.01 25.85
N GLY A 773 6.15 9.81 24.68
CA GLY A 773 4.73 10.11 24.43
C GLY A 773 4.42 11.58 24.10
N ALA A 774 5.42 12.46 24.01
CA ALA A 774 5.20 13.84 23.56
C ALA A 774 4.62 13.88 22.14
N PRO A 775 3.64 14.76 21.86
CA PRO A 775 3.04 14.91 20.54
C PRO A 775 4.07 15.36 19.51
N PHE A 776 3.95 14.80 18.31
CA PHE A 776 4.81 15.10 17.17
C PHE A 776 3.97 15.35 15.93
N THR A 777 4.35 16.33 15.12
CA THR A 777 3.88 16.43 13.73
C THR A 777 4.98 16.91 12.81
N ARG A 778 4.95 16.44 11.56
CA ARG A 778 5.64 17.12 10.46
C ARG A 778 4.85 18.39 10.11
N VAL A 779 5.56 19.52 9.97
CA VAL A 779 4.96 20.82 9.58
C VAL A 779 5.11 21.00 8.08
N ASP A 780 4.07 20.67 7.34
CA ASP A 780 4.01 20.70 5.87
C ASP A 780 2.65 21.23 5.38
N SER A 781 2.35 21.09 4.09
CA SER A 781 1.09 21.54 3.50
C SER A 781 -0.16 20.79 3.99
N ALA A 782 -0.01 19.65 4.67
CA ALA A 782 -1.14 18.89 5.23
C ALA A 782 -1.56 19.42 6.62
N VAL A 783 -0.80 20.32 7.24
CA VAL A 783 -1.21 21.01 8.46
C VAL A 783 -2.16 22.14 8.09
N PHE A 784 -3.36 22.14 8.68
CA PHE A 784 -4.34 23.20 8.47
C PHE A 784 -3.83 24.52 9.08
N GLN A 785 -4.01 25.63 8.37
CA GLN A 785 -3.56 26.96 8.79
C GLN A 785 -4.72 27.95 8.75
N TYR A 786 -4.88 28.70 9.83
CA TYR A 786 -5.91 29.74 9.94
C TYR A 786 -5.27 31.06 10.39
N PRO A 787 -5.32 32.13 9.57
CA PRO A 787 -4.94 33.47 10.01
C PRO A 787 -5.77 33.90 11.20
N LEU A 788 -5.11 34.19 12.33
CA LEU A 788 -5.77 34.47 13.61
C LEU A 788 -6.25 35.93 13.63
N PRO A 789 -7.57 36.19 13.67
CA PRO A 789 -8.07 37.55 13.85
C PRO A 789 -7.72 38.07 15.24
N ALA A 790 -7.32 39.34 15.35
CA ALA A 790 -6.93 39.95 16.63
C ALA A 790 -8.04 39.86 17.71
N ALA A 791 -9.31 39.86 17.29
CA ALA A 791 -10.46 39.74 18.18
C ALA A 791 -10.57 38.36 18.87
N PHE A 792 -9.86 37.33 18.40
CA PHE A 792 -9.88 35.99 18.98
C PHE A 792 -8.73 35.74 19.97
N ILE A 793 -7.78 36.67 20.08
CA ILE A 793 -6.69 36.59 21.05
C ILE A 793 -7.25 36.74 22.47
N GLY A 794 -6.91 35.80 23.35
CA GLY A 794 -7.38 35.76 24.75
C GLY A 794 -8.80 35.23 24.94
N ILE A 795 -9.51 34.86 23.86
CA ILE A 795 -10.87 34.31 23.92
C ILE A 795 -10.82 32.78 23.72
N PRO A 796 -11.49 31.97 24.55
CA PRO A 796 -11.57 30.53 24.33
C PRO A 796 -12.38 30.23 23.07
N LEU A 797 -11.76 29.52 22.12
CA LEU A 797 -12.36 29.07 20.87
C LEU A 797 -12.69 27.59 20.98
N SER A 798 -13.90 27.20 20.58
CA SER A 798 -14.31 25.81 20.45
C SER A 798 -14.16 25.37 19.00
N LEU A 799 -13.37 24.33 18.76
CA LEU A 799 -13.03 23.78 17.45
C LEU A 799 -13.64 22.39 17.28
N LYS A 800 -14.23 22.14 16.12
CA LYS A 800 -14.68 20.80 15.69
C LYS A 800 -14.01 20.44 14.37
N PHE A 801 -13.61 19.19 14.24
CA PHE A 801 -13.01 18.64 13.04
C PHE A 801 -13.90 17.51 12.53
N GLN A 802 -14.70 17.83 11.52
CA GLN A 802 -15.71 16.95 10.98
C GLN A 802 -15.12 16.11 9.85
N SER A 803 -14.97 14.81 10.07
CA SER A 803 -14.30 13.90 9.13
C SER A 803 -15.11 13.71 7.85
N PHE A 804 -14.45 13.66 6.69
CA PHE A 804 -15.05 13.24 5.41
C PHE A 804 -14.18 12.22 4.69
N ASN A 805 -14.81 11.32 3.93
CA ASN A 805 -14.08 10.23 3.27
C ASN A 805 -13.26 10.71 2.06
N ILE A 806 -12.38 9.87 1.52
CA ILE A 806 -11.55 10.19 0.33
C ILE A 806 -12.37 10.63 -0.90
N PHE A 807 -13.67 10.35 -0.95
CA PHE A 807 -14.58 10.75 -2.01
C PHE A 807 -15.32 12.07 -1.71
N GLY A 808 -15.26 12.58 -0.48
CA GLY A 808 -16.02 13.75 -0.01
C GLY A 808 -17.54 13.54 0.00
N GLN A 809 -18.03 12.30 -0.13
CA GLN A 809 -19.45 11.98 -0.28
C GLN A 809 -20.12 11.48 1.01
N SER A 810 -19.33 11.16 2.03
CA SER A 810 -19.82 10.80 3.35
C SER A 810 -19.04 11.57 4.41
N VAL A 811 -19.78 12.16 5.36
CA VAL A 811 -19.29 13.12 6.34
C VAL A 811 -19.82 12.71 7.72
N GLU A 812 -18.97 12.81 8.74
CA GLU A 812 -19.34 12.64 10.15
C GLU A 812 -20.44 13.66 10.55
N ASP A 813 -21.39 13.27 11.40
CA ASP A 813 -22.36 14.23 11.91
C ASP A 813 -21.67 15.28 12.79
N LEU A 814 -21.89 16.57 12.50
CA LEU A 814 -21.28 17.68 13.24
C LEU A 814 -21.63 17.67 14.73
N SER A 815 -22.81 17.17 15.08
CA SER A 815 -23.26 17.05 16.47
C SER A 815 -22.50 15.99 17.25
N GLU A 816 -21.96 14.98 16.57
CA GLU A 816 -21.17 13.92 17.18
C GLU A 816 -19.66 14.23 17.20
N CYS A 817 -19.21 15.25 16.47
CA CYS A 817 -17.80 15.67 16.47
C CYS A 817 -17.37 16.13 17.86
N ALA A 818 -16.21 15.64 18.31
CA ALA A 818 -15.58 16.09 19.55
C ALA A 818 -15.25 17.60 19.50
N VAL A 819 -15.41 18.28 20.64
CA VAL A 819 -15.10 19.70 20.80
C VAL A 819 -13.71 19.86 21.42
N TYR A 820 -12.83 20.58 20.75
CA TYR A 820 -11.50 20.93 21.24
C TYR A 820 -11.46 22.42 21.58
N THR A 821 -11.07 22.77 22.80
CA THR A 821 -10.96 24.17 23.21
C THR A 821 -9.52 24.67 23.08
N TYR A 822 -9.36 25.87 22.52
CA TYR A 822 -8.06 26.52 22.36
C TYR A 822 -8.19 28.02 22.62
N THR A 823 -7.31 28.60 23.44
CA THR A 823 -7.28 30.04 23.72
C THR A 823 -6.01 30.63 23.13
N PRO A 824 -6.08 31.32 21.97
CA PRO A 824 -4.90 31.89 21.35
C PRO A 824 -4.29 33.00 22.20
N THR A 825 -2.97 33.04 22.23
CA THR A 825 -2.17 34.01 23.00
C THR A 825 -1.64 35.17 22.15
N GLY A 826 -1.63 35.01 20.81
CA GLY A 826 -1.04 35.95 19.88
C GLY A 826 0.46 35.74 19.66
N TYR A 827 1.00 34.56 20.00
CA TYR A 827 2.44 34.26 19.97
C TYR A 827 3.11 34.49 18.58
N GLY A 828 2.33 34.40 17.50
CA GLY A 828 2.79 34.67 16.13
C GLY A 828 2.76 36.15 15.70
N SER A 829 2.39 37.08 16.57
CA SER A 829 2.30 38.52 16.26
C SER A 829 3.66 39.23 16.42
N PRO A 830 4.06 40.10 15.47
CA PRO A 830 5.30 40.89 15.57
C PRO A 830 5.22 42.02 16.60
N VAL A 831 4.03 42.32 17.11
CA VAL A 831 3.78 43.33 18.16
C VAL A 831 3.36 42.64 19.45
N GLY A 832 4.03 42.99 20.54
CA GLY A 832 3.76 42.45 21.88
C GLY A 832 2.40 42.86 22.45
N PRO A 833 1.96 42.24 23.56
CA PRO A 833 0.60 42.39 24.10
C PRO A 833 0.23 43.83 24.47
N VAL A 834 1.20 44.63 24.95
CA VAL A 834 1.02 46.05 25.29
C VAL A 834 0.70 46.89 24.04
N THR A 835 1.48 46.68 22.97
CA THR A 835 1.34 47.40 21.70
C THR A 835 0.04 47.03 21.00
N GLN A 836 -0.38 45.77 21.10
CA GLN A 836 -1.66 45.30 20.55
C GLN A 836 -2.87 45.89 21.28
N ALA A 837 -2.83 45.99 22.62
CA ALA A 837 -3.88 46.63 23.43
C ALA A 837 -3.99 48.15 23.17
N LEU A 838 -2.89 48.83 22.90
CA LEU A 838 -2.92 50.24 22.49
C LEU A 838 -3.56 50.43 21.10
N LEU A 839 -3.29 49.53 20.16
CA LEU A 839 -3.79 49.59 18.77
C LEU A 839 -5.30 49.43 18.64
N ILE A 840 -5.92 48.67 19.56
CA ILE A 840 -7.37 48.45 19.61
C ILE A 840 -8.11 49.45 20.51
N GLY A 841 -7.40 50.46 21.04
CA GLY A 841 -8.00 51.53 21.86
C GLY A 841 -8.45 51.10 23.25
N THR A 842 -7.96 49.97 23.76
CA THR A 842 -8.23 49.54 25.14
C THR A 842 -7.39 50.33 26.14
N ASN A 843 -8.04 50.95 27.14
CA ASN A 843 -7.34 51.60 28.24
C ASN A 843 -6.62 50.55 29.09
N LEU A 844 -5.30 50.67 29.19
CA LEU A 844 -4.47 49.88 30.10
C LEU A 844 -4.26 50.68 31.39
N ASP A 845 -4.94 50.29 32.48
CA ASP A 845 -4.67 50.80 33.83
C ASP A 845 -3.79 49.78 34.57
N PHE A 846 -2.50 50.11 34.70
CA PHE A 846 -1.52 49.25 35.38
C PHE A 846 -1.41 49.53 36.89
N GLY A 847 -2.31 50.34 37.45
CA GLY A 847 -2.29 50.69 38.87
C GLY A 847 -1.02 51.43 39.30
N VAL A 848 -0.80 51.55 40.61
CA VAL A 848 0.38 52.23 41.17
C VAL A 848 1.58 51.30 41.12
N ALA A 849 2.62 51.69 40.37
CA ALA A 849 3.86 50.94 40.25
C ALA A 849 4.55 50.76 41.63
N SER A 850 4.48 49.55 42.18
CA SER A 850 5.16 49.17 43.43
C SER A 850 6.16 48.02 43.26
N ALA A 851 6.30 47.48 42.05
CA ALA A 851 7.25 46.43 41.71
C ALA A 851 8.18 46.89 40.56
N ALA A 852 9.38 46.30 40.50
CA ALA A 852 10.36 46.57 39.46
C ALA A 852 9.84 46.11 38.09
N VAL A 853 10.18 46.86 37.04
CA VAL A 853 9.77 46.61 35.64
C VAL A 853 10.26 45.24 35.19
N SER A 854 9.34 44.32 34.88
CA SER A 854 9.66 42.96 34.40
C SER A 854 9.57 42.80 32.88
N GLU A 855 9.04 43.81 32.17
CA GLU A 855 8.91 43.82 30.71
C GLU A 855 9.23 45.20 30.14
N THR A 856 9.96 45.25 29.02
CA THR A 856 10.35 46.48 28.31
C THR A 856 10.17 46.32 26.82
N ASP A 857 9.60 47.33 26.15
CA ASP A 857 9.50 47.42 24.68
C ASP A 857 10.26 48.66 24.17
N GLN A 858 11.02 48.51 23.08
CA GLN A 858 11.87 49.55 22.50
C GLN A 858 11.08 50.34 21.44
N TRP A 859 10.43 51.42 21.87
CA TRP A 859 9.64 52.31 21.00
C TRP A 859 10.43 53.17 19.99
N GLY A 860 11.63 52.76 19.59
CA GLY A 860 12.48 53.52 18.66
C GLY A 860 12.82 54.95 19.17
N ILE A 861 13.69 55.64 18.45
CA ILE A 861 14.07 57.02 18.80
C ILE A 861 13.08 57.97 18.11
N VAL A 862 12.33 58.75 18.91
CA VAL A 862 11.43 59.80 18.41
C VAL A 862 12.26 61.02 17.98
N THR A 863 12.64 61.10 16.69
CA THR A 863 13.24 62.34 16.14
C THR A 863 12.29 63.17 15.29
N ASP A 864 11.08 62.71 14.99
CA ASP A 864 10.26 63.34 13.96
C ASP A 864 8.89 63.78 14.52
N GLY A 865 8.93 64.75 15.45
CA GLY A 865 7.95 65.84 15.61
C GLY A 865 6.44 65.60 15.74
N PHE A 866 5.93 64.37 15.67
CA PHE A 866 4.51 64.05 15.80
C PHE A 866 4.26 63.16 17.02
N THR A 867 3.63 63.73 18.05
CA THR A 867 3.15 62.99 19.21
C THR A 867 1.90 62.18 18.80
N LEU A 868 2.04 60.87 18.59
CA LEU A 868 0.93 59.98 18.24
C LEU A 868 0.19 59.39 19.46
N ALA A 869 0.79 59.42 20.66
CA ALA A 869 0.14 58.99 21.90
C ALA A 869 0.82 59.61 23.14
N THR A 870 0.04 59.88 24.18
CA THR A 870 0.52 60.24 25.53
C THR A 870 0.29 59.07 26.48
N VAL A 871 1.32 58.66 27.21
CA VAL A 871 1.21 57.77 28.37
C VAL A 871 1.29 58.65 29.63
N ASP A 872 0.17 58.78 30.33
CA ASP A 872 0.09 59.45 31.64
C ASP A 872 0.35 58.40 32.72
N LEU A 873 1.48 58.52 33.44
CA LEU A 873 1.85 57.63 34.54
C LEU A 873 1.31 58.09 35.91
N GLY A 874 0.40 59.06 35.93
CA GLY A 874 -0.21 59.58 37.14
C GLY A 874 0.71 60.53 37.93
N ALA A 875 0.16 61.67 38.33
CA ALA A 875 0.86 62.64 39.17
C ALA A 875 1.06 62.10 40.60
N GLY A 876 2.27 61.64 40.91
CA GLY A 876 2.79 61.63 42.28
C GLY A 876 3.18 63.06 42.69
N ILE A 877 2.47 63.59 43.68
CA ILE A 877 2.63 64.89 44.37
C ILE A 877 4.09 65.06 44.89
N PRO A 878 4.65 66.30 44.92
CA PRO A 878 6.04 66.60 45.36
C PRO A 878 6.44 66.11 46.75
#